data_AF-A0A1X1BH50-F1
#
_entry.id   AF-A0A1X1BH50-F1
#
_cell.length_a   1.000
_cell.length_b   1.000
_cell.length_c   1.000
_cell.angle_alpha   90.00
_cell.angle_beta   90.00
_cell.angle_gamma   90.00
#
_symmetry.space_group_name_H-M   'P 1'
#
loop_
_entity.id
_entity.type
_entity.pdbx_description
1 polymer ?
#
loop_
_entity_poly.entity_id
_entity_poly.type
_entity_poly.pdbx_seq_one_letter_code
_entity_poly.pdbx_strand_id
1 'polypeptide(L)'
;MKFLGRYRLIVPAAVAKPSPSIGQALGPLGINMSDFCKKFNERTQLIRPNIPIQVKICTLSNSTYKFSLRTPGSQWFLRRIARVPMGASKPKHEIVGNVTLKEVYHIAKCKCMDPPLIGIPLYVICKRIIGTANAMGIAVTRELLPEFRKRDYTKVSHLDQMKKDIRMQRKSQKLAEHDTVILMIHNKGGFTAKIERGKTIKICKDTLQLDMLIGCSYGDVFIKERTEWIKIRRDDSQYSQYRSRIKENYTDDNDNTTLDNRDIYDDNTAQKLTYGDIQKLKKDKNAQEVIETIVDHSETFAKKSKMAQEKYIMRKEKRHIKLFYVRPCDVYNACECYFNSFPHKIGYLNSANLGMMLYLADIRYGYKVMVFDHSLGLITGAVSQRLSGSGKIYRLVAKGVSDKIVHELGIRYLDNIISIDLNRYISEGGESSLSLQNDATATRNSPGNDENAPDDLQPEIYNESSHCSDSENQQSCLSETDHESLVGKRINNEGYEGNHTADEKEPKRQKCSNMPGVYPLYTPSRDDIKGCQVIIGNISFNKCDKVNSVVSEYTRRMKLAADLYLDWGGRLVLFGQQYQPMAELQAMLTLSDEYVNVKFDEVFMREYQMLHMRTHPIMAADFRPCCGFVISATKCSKNIIN
;
A
#
# COMPACT_ATOMS: atom_id res chain seq x y z
N MET A 1 29.04 21.05 -15.85
CA MET A 1 28.01 21.80 -15.08
C MET A 1 27.33 20.84 -14.10
N LYS A 2 27.14 21.23 -12.83
CA LYS A 2 26.50 20.38 -11.81
C LYS A 2 24.98 20.65 -11.81
N PHE A 3 24.16 19.62 -11.97
CA PHE A 3 22.70 19.73 -11.85
C PHE A 3 22.31 19.70 -10.37
N LEU A 4 21.51 20.67 -9.92
CA LEU A 4 21.02 20.72 -8.54
C LEU A 4 19.80 19.83 -8.33
N GLY A 5 18.86 19.79 -9.30
CA GLY A 5 17.69 18.91 -9.20
C GLY A 5 16.77 18.94 -10.41
N ARG A 6 15.69 18.15 -10.33
CA ARG A 6 14.71 17.93 -11.40
C ARG A 6 13.29 17.90 -10.84
N TYR A 7 12.61 19.04 -10.91
CA TYR A 7 11.31 19.25 -10.26
C TYR A 7 10.16 19.14 -11.28
N ARG A 8 8.98 18.73 -10.81
CA ARG A 8 7.77 18.55 -11.62
C ARG A 8 6.61 19.28 -10.96
N LEU A 9 5.89 20.09 -11.72
CA LEU A 9 4.69 20.80 -11.29
C LEU A 9 3.62 20.77 -12.39
N ILE A 10 2.37 21.05 -12.03
CA ILE A 10 1.24 21.16 -12.96
C ILE A 10 0.68 22.57 -12.82
N VAL A 11 0.60 23.29 -13.93
CA VAL A 11 0.26 24.73 -13.97
C VAL A 11 -0.83 24.96 -15.03
N PRO A 12 -1.87 25.78 -14.74
CA PRO A 12 -2.87 26.15 -15.74
C PRO A 12 -2.28 27.07 -16.82
N ALA A 13 -2.35 26.66 -18.09
CA ALA A 13 -1.90 27.43 -19.25
C ALA A 13 -2.46 28.85 -19.30
N ALA A 14 -1.64 29.79 -19.76
CA ALA A 14 -1.90 31.23 -19.97
C ALA A 14 -2.37 32.06 -18.76
N VAL A 15 -2.72 31.44 -17.62
CA VAL A 15 -3.27 32.12 -16.42
C VAL A 15 -2.51 31.77 -15.14
N ALA A 16 -1.25 31.35 -15.23
CA ALA A 16 -0.41 31.10 -14.07
C ALA A 16 -0.18 32.39 -13.27
N LYS A 17 -0.41 32.33 -11.96
CA LYS A 17 -0.17 33.42 -11.01
C LYS A 17 0.65 32.91 -9.82
N PRO A 18 1.47 33.77 -9.18
CA PRO A 18 2.09 33.47 -7.89
C PRO A 18 1.08 32.89 -6.90
N SER A 19 1.42 31.76 -6.28
CA SER A 19 0.52 31.02 -5.40
C SER A 19 1.32 30.06 -4.49
N PRO A 20 0.83 29.72 -3.28
CA PRO A 20 1.61 28.94 -2.31
C PRO A 20 2.13 27.59 -2.84
N SER A 21 1.38 26.90 -3.69
CA SER A 21 1.78 25.62 -4.31
C SER A 21 2.91 25.77 -5.32
N ILE A 22 3.00 26.89 -6.03
CA ILE A 22 4.14 27.22 -6.89
C ILE A 22 5.32 27.70 -6.03
N GLY A 23 5.05 28.50 -4.98
CA GLY A 23 6.05 28.96 -4.03
C GLY A 23 6.80 27.82 -3.33
N GLN A 24 6.08 26.81 -2.83
CA GLN A 24 6.66 25.60 -2.24
C GLN A 24 7.53 24.80 -3.22
N ALA A 25 7.23 24.84 -4.52
CA ALA A 25 7.98 24.11 -5.55
C ALA A 25 9.19 24.88 -6.11
N LEU A 26 9.23 26.21 -5.97
CA LEU A 26 10.26 27.09 -6.54
C LEU A 26 11.16 27.76 -5.49
N GLY A 27 10.65 28.00 -4.28
CA GLY A 27 11.38 28.63 -3.18
C GLY A 27 12.66 27.87 -2.79
N PRO A 28 12.62 26.54 -2.59
CA PRO A 28 13.81 25.73 -2.32
C PRO A 28 14.85 25.69 -3.46
N LEU A 29 14.57 26.34 -4.60
CA LEU A 29 15.44 26.42 -5.77
C LEU A 29 15.98 27.83 -6.03
N GLY A 30 15.60 28.83 -5.22
CA GLY A 30 15.93 30.24 -5.47
C GLY A 30 15.30 30.81 -6.76
N ILE A 31 14.28 30.15 -7.32
CA ILE A 31 13.64 30.59 -8.57
C ILE A 31 12.58 31.65 -8.25
N ASN A 32 12.73 32.85 -8.84
CA ASN A 32 11.68 33.87 -8.77
C ASN A 32 10.37 33.37 -9.40
N MET A 33 9.36 33.17 -8.55
CA MET A 33 8.04 32.69 -8.92
C MET A 33 7.31 33.61 -9.91
N SER A 34 7.50 34.94 -9.80
CA SER A 34 6.85 35.91 -10.69
C SER A 34 7.41 35.83 -12.11
N ASP A 35 8.72 35.72 -12.26
CA ASP A 35 9.38 35.58 -13.57
C ASP A 35 9.10 34.22 -14.21
N PHE A 36 8.99 33.17 -13.40
CA PHE A 36 8.53 31.87 -13.87
C PHE A 36 7.10 31.95 -14.41
N CYS A 37 6.16 32.61 -13.69
CA CYS A 37 4.78 32.74 -14.14
C CYS A 37 4.68 33.54 -15.46
N LYS A 38 5.42 34.64 -15.61
CA LYS A 38 5.52 35.39 -16.88
C LYS A 38 5.99 34.50 -18.04
N LYS A 39 7.18 33.91 -17.91
CA LYS A 39 7.82 33.05 -18.93
C LYS A 39 7.00 31.79 -19.26
N PHE A 40 6.26 31.26 -18.29
CA PHE A 40 5.33 30.16 -18.50
C PHE A 40 4.08 30.61 -19.27
N ASN A 41 3.48 31.75 -18.91
CA ASN A 41 2.30 32.28 -19.61
C ASN A 41 2.64 32.63 -21.06
N GLU A 42 3.75 33.34 -21.29
CA GLU A 42 4.31 33.62 -22.63
C GLU A 42 4.37 32.35 -23.50
N ARG A 43 5.04 31.29 -23.01
CA ARG A 43 5.17 30.01 -23.72
C ARG A 43 3.87 29.19 -23.82
N THR A 44 2.78 29.63 -23.19
CA THR A 44 1.48 28.95 -23.24
C THR A 44 0.35 29.83 -23.79
N GLN A 45 0.63 31.02 -24.34
CA GLN A 45 -0.37 31.91 -24.97
C GLN A 45 -1.22 31.23 -26.05
N LEU A 46 -0.60 30.36 -26.86
CA LEU A 46 -1.28 29.60 -27.92
C LEU A 46 -2.14 28.42 -27.40
N ILE A 47 -2.07 28.11 -26.11
CA ILE A 47 -2.83 27.04 -25.46
C ILE A 47 -4.06 27.68 -24.78
N ARG A 48 -5.25 27.10 -24.99
CA ARG A 48 -6.48 27.59 -24.33
C ARG A 48 -6.27 27.69 -22.80
N PRO A 49 -6.74 28.79 -22.17
CA PRO A 49 -6.48 29.04 -20.75
C PRO A 49 -7.07 27.95 -19.85
N ASN A 50 -6.51 27.81 -18.65
CA ASN A 50 -6.88 26.79 -17.65
C ASN A 50 -6.64 25.32 -18.04
N ILE A 51 -5.99 25.04 -19.18
CA ILE A 51 -5.53 23.68 -19.50
C ILE A 51 -4.35 23.30 -18.56
N PRO A 52 -4.40 22.16 -17.85
CA PRO A 52 -3.31 21.75 -16.95
C PRO A 52 -2.12 21.21 -17.72
N ILE A 53 -1.03 21.98 -17.75
CA ILE A 53 0.24 21.63 -18.41
C ILE A 53 1.21 21.10 -17.35
N GLN A 54 1.87 19.96 -17.65
CA GLN A 54 2.95 19.47 -16.80
C GLN A 54 4.24 20.19 -17.19
N VAL A 55 4.91 20.79 -16.20
CA VAL A 55 6.20 21.44 -16.36
C VAL A 55 7.26 20.58 -15.66
N LYS A 56 8.39 20.36 -16.32
CA LYS A 56 9.61 19.81 -15.72
C LYS A 56 10.69 20.89 -15.71
N ILE A 57 11.14 21.27 -14.52
CA ILE A 57 12.21 22.25 -14.28
C ILE A 57 13.52 21.50 -14.00
N CYS A 58 14.61 21.95 -14.61
CA CYS A 58 15.97 21.54 -14.29
C CYS A 58 16.75 22.79 -13.83
N THR A 59 17.34 22.73 -12.62
CA THR A 59 18.19 23.79 -12.07
C THR A 59 19.67 23.50 -12.32
N LEU A 60 20.41 24.55 -12.64
CA LEU A 60 21.86 24.56 -12.78
C LEU A 60 22.50 25.23 -11.55
N SER A 61 23.76 24.92 -11.29
CA SER A 61 24.51 25.38 -10.10
C SER A 61 24.72 26.90 -9.98
N ASN A 62 24.27 27.70 -10.95
CA ASN A 62 24.33 29.16 -10.98
C ASN A 62 22.93 29.81 -10.84
N SER A 63 21.99 29.12 -10.18
CA SER A 63 20.58 29.51 -10.01
C SER A 63 19.77 29.71 -11.31
N THR A 64 20.38 29.52 -12.49
CA THR A 64 19.63 29.53 -13.75
C THR A 64 18.82 28.24 -13.92
N TYR A 65 17.62 28.36 -14.50
CA TYR A 65 16.72 27.24 -14.69
C TYR A 65 16.31 27.09 -16.16
N LYS A 66 16.24 25.84 -16.62
CA LYS A 66 15.61 25.48 -17.90
C LYS A 66 14.36 24.66 -17.61
N PHE A 67 13.21 25.12 -18.08
CA PHE A 67 11.94 24.38 -17.97
C PHE A 67 11.46 23.89 -19.32
N SER A 68 10.89 22.69 -19.31
CA SER A 68 10.28 22.00 -20.45
C SER A 68 8.79 21.78 -20.17
N LEU A 69 7.97 22.03 -21.18
CA LEU A 69 6.52 21.80 -21.13
C LEU A 69 6.19 20.40 -21.64
N ARG A 70 5.05 19.88 -21.20
CA ARG A 70 4.43 18.65 -21.70
C ARG A 70 2.93 18.88 -21.86
N THR A 71 2.37 18.36 -22.94
CA THR A 71 0.92 18.37 -23.19
C THR A 71 0.17 17.62 -22.07
N PRO A 72 -1.13 17.91 -21.86
CA PRO A 72 -1.92 17.23 -20.83
C PRO A 72 -1.83 15.70 -20.88
N GLY A 73 -2.01 15.04 -19.75
CA GLY A 73 -2.06 13.58 -19.69
C GLY A 73 -3.20 13.03 -20.58
N SER A 74 -3.01 11.87 -21.20
CA SER A 74 -3.98 11.29 -22.15
C SER A 74 -5.39 11.16 -21.56
N GLN A 75 -5.50 10.87 -20.26
CA GLN A 75 -6.77 10.83 -19.51
C GLN A 75 -7.53 12.16 -19.51
N TRP A 76 -6.85 13.31 -19.61
CA TRP A 76 -7.48 14.62 -19.69
C TRP A 76 -8.15 14.81 -21.05
N PHE A 77 -7.43 14.51 -22.13
CA PHE A 77 -7.97 14.57 -23.49
C PHE A 77 -9.15 13.61 -23.67
N LEU A 78 -8.99 12.35 -23.27
CA LEU A 78 -10.03 11.31 -23.39
C LEU A 78 -11.32 11.71 -22.66
N ARG A 79 -11.24 12.22 -21.42
CA ARG A 79 -12.42 12.75 -20.68
C ARG A 79 -13.12 13.89 -21.42
N ARG A 80 -12.36 14.80 -22.02
CA ARG A 80 -12.91 15.98 -22.72
C ARG A 80 -13.60 15.60 -24.03
N ILE A 81 -13.03 14.65 -24.78
CA ILE A 81 -13.56 14.18 -26.07
C ILE A 81 -14.75 13.23 -25.88
N ALA A 82 -14.65 12.25 -24.98
CA ALA A 82 -15.77 11.38 -24.61
C ALA A 82 -16.88 12.13 -23.82
N ARG A 83 -16.60 13.37 -23.38
CA ARG A 83 -17.43 14.23 -22.52
C ARG A 83 -17.86 13.54 -21.21
N VAL A 84 -16.95 12.80 -20.58
CA VAL A 84 -17.19 12.08 -19.33
C VAL A 84 -16.54 12.77 -18.12
N PRO A 85 -17.25 12.98 -17.00
CA PRO A 85 -16.69 13.65 -15.81
C PRO A 85 -15.65 12.77 -15.09
N MET A 86 -15.83 11.45 -15.10
CA MET A 86 -14.95 10.42 -14.54
C MET A 86 -14.87 9.21 -15.48
N GLY A 87 -13.94 8.27 -15.23
CA GLY A 87 -13.95 6.96 -15.87
C GLY A 87 -14.91 5.98 -15.16
N ALA A 88 -15.15 4.83 -15.80
CA ALA A 88 -15.97 3.74 -15.29
C ALA A 88 -15.52 3.25 -13.90
N SER A 89 -16.47 2.74 -13.13
CA SER A 89 -16.18 1.98 -11.90
C SER A 89 -15.88 0.51 -12.19
N LYS A 90 -16.29 -0.01 -13.35
CA LYS A 90 -15.93 -1.34 -13.85
C LYS A 90 -15.46 -1.27 -15.32
N PRO A 91 -14.21 -0.86 -15.61
CA PRO A 91 -13.65 -0.95 -16.96
C PRO A 91 -13.86 -2.35 -17.59
N LYS A 92 -13.91 -2.41 -18.93
CA LYS A 92 -14.46 -3.51 -19.76
C LYS A 92 -15.97 -3.79 -19.61
N HIS A 93 -16.52 -3.86 -18.40
CA HIS A 93 -17.93 -4.23 -18.19
C HIS A 93 -18.89 -3.03 -18.34
N GLU A 94 -18.40 -1.83 -18.01
CA GLU A 94 -19.14 -0.57 -18.02
C GLU A 94 -18.50 0.36 -19.04
N ILE A 95 -19.23 0.70 -20.10
CA ILE A 95 -18.83 1.68 -21.11
C ILE A 95 -19.43 3.03 -20.69
N VAL A 96 -18.64 3.91 -20.07
CA VAL A 96 -19.10 5.26 -19.67
C VAL A 96 -19.00 6.28 -20.81
N GLY A 97 -18.26 5.95 -21.86
CA GLY A 97 -18.00 6.84 -22.98
C GLY A 97 -17.43 6.10 -24.18
N ASN A 98 -17.29 6.80 -25.29
CA ASN A 98 -16.72 6.27 -26.52
C ASN A 98 -15.83 7.35 -27.18
N VAL A 99 -14.86 6.95 -28.00
CA VAL A 99 -13.97 7.82 -28.78
C VAL A 99 -13.65 7.15 -30.13
N THR A 100 -13.57 7.92 -31.21
CA THR A 100 -13.20 7.43 -32.54
C THR A 100 -11.68 7.26 -32.70
N LEU A 101 -11.27 6.38 -33.60
CA LEU A 101 -9.85 6.24 -33.99
C LEU A 101 -9.25 7.55 -34.55
N LYS A 102 -10.07 8.40 -35.22
CA LYS A 102 -9.67 9.73 -35.69
C LYS A 102 -9.32 10.66 -34.52
N GLU A 103 -10.18 10.72 -33.50
CA GLU A 103 -9.91 11.51 -32.28
C GLU A 103 -8.66 11.00 -31.53
N VAL A 104 -8.48 9.68 -31.41
CA VAL A 104 -7.27 9.07 -30.83
C VAL A 104 -6.00 9.51 -31.59
N TYR A 105 -6.04 9.51 -32.92
CA TYR A 105 -4.93 9.96 -33.78
C TYR A 105 -4.61 11.46 -33.59
N HIS A 106 -5.62 12.30 -33.41
CA HIS A 106 -5.40 13.72 -33.06
C HIS A 106 -4.76 13.88 -31.68
N ILE A 107 -5.18 13.12 -30.65
CA ILE A 107 -4.48 13.10 -29.35
C ILE A 107 -3.02 12.65 -29.55
N ALA A 108 -2.78 11.61 -30.34
CA ALA A 108 -1.43 11.09 -30.58
C ALA A 108 -0.52 12.15 -31.25
N LYS A 109 -1.02 12.89 -32.23
CA LYS A 109 -0.32 14.02 -32.86
C LYS A 109 -0.03 15.17 -31.88
N CYS A 110 -0.94 15.49 -30.96
CA CYS A 110 -0.64 16.47 -29.91
C CYS A 110 0.45 15.95 -28.95
N LYS A 111 0.44 14.65 -28.62
CA LYS A 111 1.35 14.07 -27.62
C LYS A 111 2.73 13.66 -28.16
N CYS A 112 2.93 13.44 -29.46
CA CYS A 112 4.25 13.08 -29.98
C CYS A 112 5.32 14.18 -29.81
N MET A 113 4.89 15.43 -29.58
CA MET A 113 5.77 16.57 -29.27
C MET A 113 6.22 16.59 -27.80
N ASP A 114 5.70 15.72 -26.92
CA ASP A 114 6.18 15.59 -25.55
C ASP A 114 7.63 15.03 -25.55
N PRO A 115 8.60 15.62 -24.84
CA PRO A 115 9.98 15.12 -24.79
C PRO A 115 10.19 13.61 -24.54
N PRO A 116 9.41 12.89 -23.68
CA PRO A 116 9.53 11.43 -23.53
C PRO A 116 8.86 10.59 -24.65
N LEU A 117 8.30 11.20 -25.69
CA LEU A 117 7.64 10.52 -26.81
C LEU A 117 8.29 10.84 -28.18
N ILE A 118 9.32 11.69 -28.21
CA ILE A 118 10.15 11.94 -29.40
C ILE A 118 10.77 10.62 -29.87
N GLY A 119 10.79 10.40 -31.20
CA GLY A 119 11.29 9.17 -31.82
C GLY A 119 10.37 7.95 -31.74
N ILE A 120 9.26 8.00 -30.99
CA ILE A 120 8.32 6.88 -30.89
C ILE A 120 7.33 6.91 -32.06
N PRO A 121 7.19 5.81 -32.85
CA PRO A 121 6.25 5.76 -33.95
C PRO A 121 4.80 6.06 -33.53
N LEU A 122 4.09 6.86 -34.33
CA LEU A 122 2.77 7.39 -33.98
C LEU A 122 1.74 6.29 -33.67
N TYR A 123 1.81 5.14 -34.34
CA TYR A 123 0.92 4.00 -34.08
C TYR A 123 1.09 3.43 -32.65
N VAL A 124 2.30 3.47 -32.09
CA VAL A 124 2.59 3.05 -30.71
C VAL A 124 1.97 4.04 -29.73
N ILE A 125 2.02 5.35 -30.04
CA ILE A 125 1.38 6.40 -29.25
C ILE A 125 -0.15 6.23 -29.29
N CYS A 126 -0.74 5.96 -30.45
CA CYS A 126 -2.15 5.59 -30.57
C CYS A 126 -2.50 4.35 -29.72
N LYS A 127 -1.73 3.26 -29.81
CA LYS A 127 -1.94 2.03 -29.02
C LYS A 127 -1.91 2.30 -27.50
N ARG A 128 -1.00 3.17 -27.02
CA ARG A 128 -0.95 3.62 -25.61
C ARG A 128 -2.19 4.44 -25.21
N ILE A 129 -2.71 5.29 -26.10
CA ILE A 129 -3.93 6.09 -25.85
C ILE A 129 -5.18 5.18 -25.85
N ILE A 130 -5.28 4.20 -26.74
CA ILE A 130 -6.36 3.20 -26.77
C ILE A 130 -6.38 2.39 -25.47
N GLY A 131 -5.21 1.92 -25.00
CA GLY A 131 -5.11 1.26 -23.68
C GLY A 131 -5.56 2.19 -22.54
N THR A 132 -5.22 3.47 -22.61
CA THR A 132 -5.68 4.46 -21.61
C THR A 132 -7.20 4.64 -21.66
N ALA A 133 -7.81 4.69 -22.84
CA ALA A 133 -9.26 4.82 -23.01
C ALA A 133 -9.99 3.60 -22.42
N ASN A 134 -9.54 2.39 -22.77
CA ASN A 134 -10.17 1.16 -22.29
C ASN A 134 -10.05 1.01 -20.76
N ALA A 135 -8.93 1.40 -20.14
CA ALA A 135 -8.79 1.46 -18.67
C ALA A 135 -9.73 2.47 -17.99
N MET A 136 -10.26 3.45 -18.73
CA MET A 136 -11.24 4.41 -18.24
C MET A 136 -12.69 3.98 -18.52
N GLY A 137 -12.91 2.79 -19.09
CA GLY A 137 -14.22 2.37 -19.60
C GLY A 137 -14.70 3.22 -20.78
N ILE A 138 -13.77 3.77 -21.57
CA ILE A 138 -14.05 4.53 -22.78
C ILE A 138 -13.76 3.62 -23.97
N ALA A 139 -14.81 3.15 -24.66
CA ALA A 139 -14.67 2.28 -25.82
C ALA A 139 -14.05 3.03 -27.01
N VAL A 140 -13.19 2.37 -27.81
CA VAL A 140 -12.63 2.95 -29.03
C VAL A 140 -13.15 2.23 -30.27
N THR A 141 -13.73 2.97 -31.20
CA THR A 141 -14.40 2.46 -32.41
C THR A 141 -13.99 3.24 -33.66
N ARG A 142 -14.39 2.76 -34.86
CA ARG A 142 -14.22 3.54 -36.11
C ARG A 142 -15.14 4.75 -36.12
N GLU A 143 -16.42 4.53 -35.85
CA GLU A 143 -17.47 5.56 -35.77
C GLU A 143 -18.10 5.63 -34.37
N LEU A 144 -18.89 6.68 -34.13
CA LEU A 144 -19.63 6.89 -32.89
C LEU A 144 -20.76 5.85 -32.73
N LEU A 145 -20.67 5.02 -31.69
CA LEU A 145 -21.74 4.12 -31.25
C LEU A 145 -23.05 4.90 -31.05
N PRO A 146 -24.23 4.38 -31.45
CA PRO A 146 -25.49 5.13 -31.45
C PRO A 146 -25.82 5.84 -30.14
N GLU A 147 -25.68 5.14 -29.01
CA GLU A 147 -25.83 5.66 -27.63
C GLU A 147 -25.00 6.93 -27.39
N PHE A 148 -23.77 6.95 -27.91
CA PHE A 148 -22.78 8.00 -27.69
C PHE A 148 -22.71 9.04 -28.84
N ARG A 149 -23.62 8.96 -29.82
CA ARG A 149 -23.82 10.03 -30.83
C ARG A 149 -24.41 11.28 -30.18
N LYS A 150 -25.23 11.14 -29.13
CA LYS A 150 -25.80 12.24 -28.33
C LYS A 150 -24.79 12.94 -27.41
N ARG A 151 -23.50 12.90 -27.70
CA ARG A 151 -22.44 13.53 -26.91
C ARG A 151 -22.64 15.04 -26.77
N ASP A 152 -23.20 15.70 -27.79
CA ASP A 152 -23.03 17.15 -27.93
C ASP A 152 -23.75 18.03 -26.90
N TYR A 153 -24.74 17.50 -26.18
CA TYR A 153 -25.51 18.23 -25.17
C TYR A 153 -24.71 18.61 -23.90
N THR A 154 -23.74 17.82 -23.46
CA THR A 154 -22.95 18.14 -22.24
C THR A 154 -21.82 19.13 -22.54
N LYS A 155 -22.00 20.39 -22.15
CA LYS A 155 -20.96 21.44 -22.27
C LYS A 155 -19.70 21.04 -21.50
N VAL A 156 -18.54 21.14 -22.17
CA VAL A 156 -17.23 20.69 -21.67
C VAL A 156 -16.81 21.33 -20.33
N SER A 157 -17.27 22.56 -20.06
CA SER A 157 -17.06 23.29 -18.80
C SER A 157 -17.80 22.65 -17.61
N HIS A 158 -18.97 22.04 -17.81
CA HIS A 158 -19.76 21.45 -16.73
C HIS A 158 -19.14 20.14 -16.20
N LEU A 159 -18.30 19.47 -16.99
CA LEU A 159 -17.70 18.17 -16.66
C LEU A 159 -16.86 18.17 -15.37
N ASP A 160 -16.27 19.30 -15.00
CA ASP A 160 -15.50 19.39 -13.74
C ASP A 160 -16.36 19.79 -12.54
N GLN A 161 -17.55 20.38 -12.76
CA GLN A 161 -18.56 20.52 -11.71
C GLN A 161 -19.21 19.15 -11.44
N MET A 162 -19.71 18.46 -12.48
CA MET A 162 -20.21 17.08 -12.38
C MET A 162 -19.21 16.13 -11.69
N LYS A 163 -17.91 16.32 -11.90
CA LYS A 163 -16.85 15.57 -11.21
C LYS A 163 -16.76 15.89 -9.70
N LYS A 164 -16.98 17.15 -9.28
CA LYS A 164 -17.14 17.48 -7.85
C LYS A 164 -18.41 16.85 -7.30
N ASP A 165 -19.51 16.94 -8.03
CA ASP A 165 -20.83 16.47 -7.59
C ASP A 165 -20.82 14.96 -7.36
N ILE A 166 -20.30 14.17 -8.32
CA ILE A 166 -20.08 12.71 -8.18
C ILE A 166 -19.13 12.39 -7.01
N ARG A 167 -18.11 13.23 -6.75
CA ARG A 167 -17.22 13.07 -5.59
C ARG A 167 -17.92 13.35 -4.27
N MET A 168 -18.84 14.31 -4.22
CA MET A 168 -19.67 14.59 -3.04
C MET A 168 -20.69 13.47 -2.83
N GLN A 169 -21.34 12.99 -3.90
CA GLN A 169 -22.26 11.84 -3.86
C GLN A 169 -21.56 10.56 -3.34
N ARG A 170 -20.32 10.30 -3.77
CA ARG A 170 -19.49 9.19 -3.25
C ARG A 170 -19.03 9.40 -1.80
N LYS A 171 -18.93 10.65 -1.30
CA LYS A 171 -18.70 10.93 0.13
C LYS A 171 -19.95 10.72 0.97
N SER A 172 -21.13 11.07 0.45
CA SER A 172 -22.42 10.86 1.12
C SER A 172 -22.94 9.43 0.99
N GLN A 173 -22.31 8.58 0.17
CA GLN A 173 -22.66 7.17 0.03
C GLN A 173 -22.68 6.50 1.40
N LYS A 174 -23.76 5.74 1.64
CA LYS A 174 -23.93 4.95 2.85
C LYS A 174 -23.32 3.57 2.69
N LEU A 175 -22.85 3.04 3.81
CA LEU A 175 -22.39 1.66 3.95
C LEU A 175 -23.58 0.72 3.74
N ALA A 176 -23.40 -0.25 2.86
CA ALA A 176 -24.37 -1.29 2.57
C ALA A 176 -24.00 -2.60 3.28
N GLU A 177 -24.92 -3.56 3.25
CA GLU A 177 -24.58 -4.94 3.56
C GLU A 177 -23.62 -5.51 2.52
N HIS A 178 -22.71 -6.37 2.97
CA HIS A 178 -21.58 -6.97 2.24
C HIS A 178 -20.46 -6.02 1.80
N ASP A 179 -20.50 -4.73 2.12
CA ASP A 179 -19.34 -3.85 1.98
C ASP A 179 -18.18 -4.31 2.90
N THR A 180 -16.95 -4.33 2.36
CA THR A 180 -15.74 -4.46 3.18
C THR A 180 -15.27 -3.08 3.62
N VAL A 181 -15.17 -2.89 4.93
CA VAL A 181 -14.71 -1.66 5.57
C VAL A 181 -13.45 -1.91 6.39
N ILE A 182 -12.73 -0.84 6.72
CA ILE A 182 -11.62 -0.87 7.66
C ILE A 182 -12.04 -0.13 8.94
N LEU A 183 -11.95 -0.82 10.07
CA LEU A 183 -12.25 -0.29 11.39
C LEU A 183 -10.95 0.13 12.06
N MET A 184 -10.68 1.44 12.06
CA MET A 184 -9.47 2.00 12.66
C MET A 184 -9.73 2.28 14.14
N ILE A 185 -9.03 1.56 15.02
CA ILE A 185 -9.10 1.74 16.47
C ILE A 185 -8.15 2.87 16.86
N HIS A 186 -8.65 3.86 17.61
CA HIS A 186 -7.83 4.96 18.09
C HIS A 186 -6.61 4.46 18.88
N ASN A 187 -5.41 4.74 18.36
CA ASN A 187 -4.11 4.34 18.92
C ASN A 187 -3.83 2.82 19.00
N LYS A 188 -4.51 1.98 18.21
CA LYS A 188 -4.25 0.53 18.16
C LYS A 188 -4.30 -0.08 16.75
N GLY A 189 -3.97 0.72 15.72
CA GLY A 189 -4.08 0.29 14.33
C GLY A 189 -5.53 0.08 13.90
N GLY A 190 -5.81 -1.00 13.18
CA GLY A 190 -7.16 -1.33 12.72
C GLY A 190 -7.23 -2.71 12.07
N PHE A 191 -8.43 -3.08 11.62
CA PHE A 191 -8.63 -4.30 10.84
C PHE A 191 -9.79 -4.18 9.84
N THR A 192 -9.77 -5.07 8.86
CA THR A 192 -10.79 -5.26 7.84
C THR A 192 -11.99 -6.05 8.36
N ALA A 193 -13.19 -5.59 8.07
CA ALA A 193 -14.45 -6.26 8.39
C ALA A 193 -15.40 -6.20 7.19
N LYS A 194 -16.00 -7.34 6.81
CA LYS A 194 -17.11 -7.39 5.85
C LYS A 194 -18.43 -7.30 6.62
N ILE A 195 -19.27 -6.32 6.28
CA ILE A 195 -20.56 -6.08 6.94
C ILE A 195 -21.55 -7.18 6.54
N GLU A 196 -22.08 -7.91 7.52
CA GLU A 196 -23.04 -9.00 7.34
C GLU A 196 -23.97 -8.98 8.56
N ARG A 197 -25.30 -9.14 8.38
CA ARG A 197 -26.26 -9.07 9.49
C ARG A 197 -26.07 -10.17 10.53
N GLY A 198 -26.36 -9.83 11.79
CA GLY A 198 -26.18 -10.69 12.96
C GLY A 198 -24.72 -11.01 13.30
N LYS A 199 -23.75 -10.44 12.59
CA LYS A 199 -22.34 -10.79 12.73
C LYS A 199 -21.66 -9.90 13.77
N THR A 200 -21.17 -10.55 14.83
CA THR A 200 -20.36 -9.91 15.85
C THR A 200 -18.87 -9.89 15.48
N ILE A 201 -18.16 -8.86 15.95
CA ILE A 201 -16.69 -8.80 15.99
C ILE A 201 -16.24 -8.27 17.35
N LYS A 202 -14.99 -8.56 17.75
CA LYS A 202 -14.39 -8.04 18.99
C LYS A 202 -13.46 -6.86 18.68
N ILE A 203 -13.70 -5.73 19.34
CA ILE A 203 -12.81 -4.56 19.35
C ILE A 203 -12.18 -4.48 20.75
N CYS A 204 -10.87 -4.69 20.85
CA CYS A 204 -10.18 -4.92 22.12
C CYS A 204 -10.77 -6.11 22.91
N LYS A 205 -11.60 -5.85 23.92
CA LYS A 205 -12.33 -6.88 24.71
C LYS A 205 -13.85 -6.80 24.50
N ASP A 206 -14.31 -5.82 23.73
CA ASP A 206 -15.71 -5.41 23.64
C ASP A 206 -16.33 -5.92 22.34
N THR A 207 -17.50 -6.55 22.42
CA THR A 207 -18.25 -6.99 21.22
C THR A 207 -18.89 -5.80 20.52
N LEU A 208 -18.90 -5.82 19.18
CA LEU A 208 -19.63 -4.92 18.28
C LEU A 208 -20.52 -5.76 17.36
N GLN A 209 -21.77 -5.36 17.16
CA GLN A 209 -22.64 -5.88 16.08
C GLN A 209 -22.36 -5.11 14.79
N LEU A 210 -22.12 -5.79 13.67
CA LEU A 210 -21.81 -5.10 12.39
C LEU A 210 -23.04 -4.41 11.76
N ASP A 211 -24.25 -4.85 12.11
CA ASP A 211 -25.53 -4.31 11.63
C ASP A 211 -25.65 -2.79 11.82
N MET A 212 -25.11 -2.25 12.92
CA MET A 212 -25.16 -0.81 13.22
C MET A 212 -24.33 0.06 12.25
N LEU A 213 -23.46 -0.56 11.44
CA LEU A 213 -22.70 0.15 10.41
C LEU A 213 -23.53 0.38 9.14
N ILE A 214 -24.58 -0.41 8.91
CA ILE A 214 -25.45 -0.25 7.73
C ILE A 214 -26.14 1.12 7.81
N GLY A 215 -26.15 1.88 6.70
CA GLY A 215 -26.69 3.25 6.66
C GLY A 215 -25.76 4.33 7.24
N CYS A 216 -24.62 3.97 7.83
CA CYS A 216 -23.59 4.93 8.22
C CYS A 216 -22.72 5.37 7.04
N SER A 217 -21.83 6.35 7.24
CA SER A 217 -20.94 6.92 6.23
C SER A 217 -19.48 6.71 6.59
N TYR A 218 -18.59 6.70 5.59
CA TYR A 218 -17.16 6.67 5.82
C TYR A 218 -16.68 7.90 6.60
N GLY A 219 -15.91 7.67 7.65
CA GLY A 219 -15.45 8.70 8.58
C GLY A 219 -16.43 9.04 9.70
N ASP A 220 -17.54 8.31 9.84
CA ASP A 220 -18.33 8.29 11.09
C ASP A 220 -17.49 7.69 12.22
N VAL A 221 -17.73 8.17 13.45
CA VAL A 221 -16.99 7.78 14.67
C VAL A 221 -17.93 7.09 15.65
N PHE A 222 -17.43 6.05 16.30
CA PHE A 222 -18.15 5.22 17.25
C PHE A 222 -17.39 5.15 18.57
N ILE A 223 -18.06 5.38 19.68
CA ILE A 223 -17.49 5.35 21.04
C ILE A 223 -18.16 4.24 21.85
N LYS A 224 -17.42 3.61 22.76
CA LYS A 224 -17.98 2.68 23.75
C LYS A 224 -18.54 3.47 24.93
N GLU A 225 -19.84 3.41 25.14
CA GLU A 225 -20.49 3.90 26.36
C GLU A 225 -21.04 2.69 27.13
N ARG A 226 -20.61 2.52 28.39
CA ARG A 226 -20.97 1.39 29.26
C ARG A 226 -20.90 0.05 28.50
N THR A 227 -22.05 -0.57 28.24
CA THR A 227 -22.22 -1.87 27.58
C THR A 227 -22.35 -1.79 26.06
N GLU A 228 -22.62 -0.62 25.47
CA GLU A 228 -23.01 -0.46 24.06
C GLU A 228 -21.95 0.30 23.24
N TRP A 229 -22.11 0.28 21.92
CA TRP A 229 -21.34 1.12 21.01
C TRP A 229 -22.31 2.14 20.43
N ILE A 230 -21.95 3.43 20.53
CA ILE A 230 -22.81 4.53 20.10
C ILE A 230 -22.09 5.29 18.98
N LYS A 231 -22.81 5.56 17.91
CA LYS A 231 -22.37 6.45 16.83
C LYS A 231 -22.53 7.89 17.26
N ILE A 232 -21.45 8.68 17.19
CA ILE A 232 -21.50 10.11 17.49
C ILE A 232 -21.35 10.92 16.19
N ARG A 233 -22.11 12.02 16.06
CA ARG A 233 -21.97 12.97 14.94
C ARG A 233 -20.73 13.84 15.17
N ARG A 234 -20.10 14.36 14.11
CA ARG A 234 -18.90 15.21 14.25
C ARG A 234 -19.19 16.57 14.89
N ASP A 235 -20.43 17.03 14.72
CA ASP A 235 -20.93 18.31 15.17
C ASP A 235 -21.72 18.17 16.50
N ASP A 236 -21.64 17.00 17.13
CA ASP A 236 -22.30 16.68 18.40
C ASP A 236 -21.60 17.36 19.58
N SER A 237 -22.36 17.88 20.54
CA SER A 237 -21.78 18.47 21.75
C SER A 237 -21.05 17.41 22.60
N GLN A 238 -21.43 16.13 22.50
CA GLN A 238 -20.68 15.01 23.10
C GLN A 238 -19.39 14.66 22.34
N TYR A 239 -19.32 14.93 21.03
CA TYR A 239 -18.07 14.79 20.27
C TYR A 239 -17.10 15.95 20.53
N SER A 240 -17.62 17.09 20.98
CA SER A 240 -16.82 18.20 21.50
C SER A 240 -16.25 17.85 22.88
N GLN A 241 -15.21 17.01 22.85
CA GLN A 241 -14.45 16.46 23.98
C GLN A 241 -14.14 17.49 25.08
N TYR A 242 -13.79 17.02 26.30
CA TYR A 242 -13.26 17.91 27.35
C TYR A 242 -12.19 18.89 26.83
N ARG A 243 -11.32 18.39 25.95
CA ARG A 243 -10.33 19.17 25.20
C ARG A 243 -10.89 20.40 24.48
N SER A 244 -12.09 20.35 23.90
CA SER A 244 -12.72 21.50 23.24
C SER A 244 -13.04 22.64 24.21
N ARG A 245 -13.36 22.34 25.48
CA ARG A 245 -13.67 23.36 26.50
C ARG A 245 -12.45 24.15 26.97
N ILE A 246 -11.26 23.55 26.85
CA ILE A 246 -9.95 24.13 27.23
C ILE A 246 -9.15 24.58 26.00
N LYS A 247 -9.67 24.35 24.79
CA LYS A 247 -9.06 24.79 23.53
C LYS A 247 -9.39 26.25 23.25
N GLU A 248 -8.64 27.14 23.88
CA GLU A 248 -8.62 28.55 23.52
C GLU A 248 -8.26 28.76 22.05
N ASN A 249 -8.85 29.80 21.46
CA ASN A 249 -8.31 30.40 20.25
C ASN A 249 -7.12 31.26 20.67
N TYR A 250 -5.91 30.79 20.39
CA TYR A 250 -4.69 31.58 20.55
C TYR A 250 -4.74 32.77 19.57
N THR A 251 -5.22 33.90 20.04
CA THR A 251 -5.03 35.23 19.44
C THR A 251 -3.73 35.82 19.98
N ASP A 252 -2.93 36.46 19.14
CA ASP A 252 -1.60 36.97 19.53
C ASP A 252 -1.65 38.06 20.63
N ASP A 253 -2.80 38.70 20.86
CA ASP A 253 -2.92 39.95 21.63
C ASP A 253 -3.42 39.84 23.09
N ASN A 254 -3.68 38.65 23.65
CA ASN A 254 -4.09 38.52 25.07
C ASN A 254 -3.75 37.13 25.67
N ASP A 255 -2.79 37.07 26.60
CA ASP A 255 -3.09 37.11 28.04
C ASP A 255 -1.78 37.08 28.88
N ASN A 256 -1.66 37.90 29.93
CA ASN A 256 -0.40 38.14 30.67
C ASN A 256 -0.12 37.11 31.79
N THR A 257 -0.51 35.84 31.60
CA THR A 257 -0.36 34.76 32.59
C THR A 257 0.61 33.67 32.12
N THR A 258 1.91 33.97 32.18
CA THR A 258 3.02 33.02 31.95
C THR A 258 3.15 31.99 33.07
N LEU A 259 2.19 31.05 33.13
CA LEU A 259 2.26 29.85 33.97
C LEU A 259 3.44 28.96 33.53
N ASP A 260 4.47 28.86 34.36
CA ASP A 260 5.58 27.93 34.19
C ASP A 260 5.52 26.75 35.19
N ASN A 261 6.57 25.93 35.22
CA ASN A 261 6.63 24.72 36.02
C ASN A 261 7.63 24.77 37.19
N ARG A 262 8.07 25.96 37.63
CA ARG A 262 9.07 26.09 38.72
C ARG A 262 8.56 25.50 40.05
N ASP A 263 7.27 25.67 40.35
CA ASP A 263 6.60 25.22 41.58
C ASP A 263 5.79 23.92 41.37
N ILE A 264 6.21 23.10 40.41
CA ILE A 264 5.59 21.80 40.08
C ILE A 264 6.61 20.68 40.32
N TYR A 265 6.59 20.16 41.54
CA TYR A 265 7.38 18.98 41.94
C TYR A 265 6.69 17.68 41.49
N ASP A 266 7.49 16.61 41.30
CA ASP A 266 6.99 15.27 40.95
C ASP A 266 7.26 14.30 42.11
N ASP A 267 6.35 14.32 43.08
CA ASP A 267 6.36 13.56 44.32
C ASP A 267 5.47 12.29 44.27
N ASN A 268 4.84 12.04 43.13
CA ASN A 268 3.77 11.06 42.90
C ASN A 268 2.48 11.26 43.73
N THR A 269 2.34 12.31 44.55
CA THR A 269 1.11 12.57 45.35
C THR A 269 0.04 13.35 44.57
N ALA A 270 0.43 14.06 43.51
CA ALA A 270 -0.38 15.02 42.74
C ALA A 270 -1.62 14.46 41.97
N GLN A 271 -2.08 13.25 42.30
CA GLN A 271 -3.33 12.63 41.85
C GLN A 271 -3.96 11.86 43.01
N LYS A 272 -5.10 12.34 43.51
CA LYS A 272 -5.74 11.81 44.74
C LYS A 272 -6.51 10.50 44.53
N LEU A 273 -6.87 10.14 43.30
CA LEU A 273 -7.63 8.92 43.01
C LEU A 273 -6.71 7.71 42.83
N THR A 274 -6.95 6.64 43.60
CA THR A 274 -6.19 5.39 43.43
C THR A 274 -6.57 4.67 42.13
N TYR A 275 -5.73 3.70 41.73
CA TYR A 275 -6.05 2.82 40.60
C TYR A 275 -7.36 2.05 40.81
N GLY A 276 -7.69 1.66 42.05
CA GLY A 276 -8.93 0.98 42.40
C GLY A 276 -10.16 1.87 42.21
N ASP A 277 -10.07 3.14 42.60
CA ASP A 277 -11.18 4.10 42.44
C ASP A 277 -11.40 4.45 40.97
N ILE A 278 -10.32 4.56 40.20
CA ILE A 278 -10.37 4.69 38.73
C ILE A 278 -10.97 3.43 38.07
N GLN A 279 -10.90 2.25 38.68
CA GLN A 279 -11.64 1.07 38.22
C GLN A 279 -13.14 1.11 38.58
N LYS A 280 -13.51 1.59 39.78
CA LYS A 280 -14.92 1.80 40.18
C LYS A 280 -15.60 2.80 39.24
N LEU A 281 -15.00 3.99 39.09
CA LEU A 281 -15.49 5.06 38.20
C LEU A 281 -15.74 4.59 36.76
N LYS A 282 -14.96 3.64 36.23
CA LYS A 282 -15.14 3.06 34.88
C LYS A 282 -16.32 2.10 34.73
N LYS A 283 -16.93 1.64 35.83
CA LYS A 283 -18.17 0.85 35.82
C LYS A 283 -19.39 1.78 35.81
N ASP A 284 -19.33 2.84 36.61
CA ASP A 284 -20.50 3.66 36.96
C ASP A 284 -20.66 4.87 36.02
N LYS A 285 -19.55 5.52 35.68
CA LYS A 285 -19.48 6.77 34.90
C LYS A 285 -19.07 6.56 33.43
N ASN A 286 -19.47 7.48 32.56
CA ASN A 286 -19.05 7.53 31.17
C ASN A 286 -17.59 8.01 31.02
N ALA A 287 -16.92 7.63 29.93
CA ALA A 287 -15.49 7.85 29.75
C ALA A 287 -15.04 9.33 29.84
N GLN A 288 -15.93 10.26 29.44
CA GLN A 288 -15.75 11.71 29.59
C GLN A 288 -15.74 12.13 31.07
N GLU A 289 -16.77 11.74 31.83
CA GLU A 289 -16.93 12.07 33.25
C GLU A 289 -15.78 11.46 34.10
N VAL A 290 -15.27 10.30 33.70
CA VAL A 290 -14.07 9.68 34.29
C VAL A 290 -12.83 10.54 34.05
N ILE A 291 -12.69 11.19 32.89
CA ILE A 291 -11.57 12.10 32.60
C ILE A 291 -11.71 13.38 33.41
N GLU A 292 -12.91 13.98 33.45
CA GLU A 292 -13.24 15.15 34.26
C GLU A 292 -12.89 14.91 35.73
N THR A 293 -13.44 13.84 36.34
CA THR A 293 -13.15 13.47 37.73
C THR A 293 -11.63 13.31 37.99
N ILE A 294 -10.86 12.76 37.03
CA ILE A 294 -9.40 12.57 37.12
C ILE A 294 -8.58 13.86 36.90
N VAL A 295 -9.17 14.88 36.26
CA VAL A 295 -8.60 16.23 36.15
C VAL A 295 -8.82 16.98 37.45
N ASP A 296 -10.05 16.99 37.96
CA ASP A 296 -10.43 17.72 39.19
C ASP A 296 -9.64 17.26 40.43
N HIS A 297 -9.32 15.95 40.51
CA HIS A 297 -8.54 15.35 41.59
C HIS A 297 -7.01 15.44 41.39
N SER A 298 -6.52 16.32 40.51
CA SER A 298 -5.08 16.52 40.26
C SER A 298 -4.62 17.94 40.63
N GLU A 299 -3.96 18.07 41.77
CA GLU A 299 -3.55 19.36 42.34
C GLU A 299 -2.62 20.17 41.41
N THR A 300 -1.77 19.48 40.66
CA THR A 300 -0.87 20.12 39.69
C THR A 300 -1.55 20.43 38.36
N PHE A 301 -2.85 20.17 38.14
CA PHE A 301 -3.49 20.45 36.84
C PHE A 301 -3.66 21.95 36.59
N ALA A 302 -4.26 22.69 37.52
CA ALA A 302 -4.49 24.13 37.38
C ALA A 302 -3.16 24.92 37.22
N LYS A 303 -2.10 24.49 37.93
CA LYS A 303 -0.76 25.09 37.85
C LYS A 303 -0.07 24.93 36.47
N LYS A 304 -0.47 23.96 35.66
CA LYS A 304 0.19 23.69 34.36
C LYS A 304 -0.21 24.73 33.31
N SER A 305 0.73 25.10 32.45
CA SER A 305 0.45 25.90 31.26
C SER A 305 -0.62 25.24 30.36
N LYS A 306 -1.39 26.06 29.64
CA LYS A 306 -2.54 25.63 28.83
C LYS A 306 -2.17 24.51 27.82
N MET A 307 -0.97 24.56 27.24
CA MET A 307 -0.44 23.49 26.37
C MET A 307 -0.17 22.17 27.10
N ALA A 308 0.29 22.22 28.35
CA ALA A 308 0.54 21.05 29.19
C ALA A 308 -0.77 20.45 29.74
N GLN A 309 -1.77 21.28 30.04
CA GLN A 309 -3.14 20.86 30.33
C GLN A 309 -3.73 20.06 29.15
N GLU A 310 -3.70 20.61 27.92
CA GLU A 310 -4.20 19.91 26.73
C GLU A 310 -3.45 18.58 26.47
N LYS A 311 -2.14 18.56 26.69
CA LYS A 311 -1.29 17.35 26.59
C LYS A 311 -1.63 16.30 27.66
N TYR A 312 -2.02 16.72 28.86
CA TYR A 312 -2.52 15.83 29.92
C TYR A 312 -3.89 15.25 29.55
N ILE A 313 -4.82 16.09 29.07
CA ILE A 313 -6.16 15.68 28.63
C ILE A 313 -6.07 14.64 27.50
N MET A 314 -5.32 14.93 26.42
CA MET A 314 -5.12 13.99 25.30
C MET A 314 -4.57 12.63 25.76
N ARG A 315 -3.71 12.61 26.80
CA ARG A 315 -3.17 11.37 27.38
C ARG A 315 -4.23 10.57 28.14
N LYS A 316 -5.19 11.23 28.80
CA LYS A 316 -6.34 10.60 29.45
C LYS A 316 -7.36 10.12 28.42
N GLU A 317 -7.72 10.95 27.42
CA GLU A 317 -8.56 10.58 26.28
C GLU A 317 -8.05 9.30 25.60
N LYS A 318 -6.77 9.26 25.21
CA LYS A 318 -6.09 8.10 24.61
C LYS A 318 -6.12 6.82 25.48
N ARG A 319 -6.30 6.94 26.80
CA ARG A 319 -6.31 5.81 27.76
C ARG A 319 -7.73 5.39 28.19
N HIS A 320 -8.69 6.32 28.23
CA HIS A 320 -10.02 6.10 28.80
C HIS A 320 -11.13 6.04 27.74
N ILE A 321 -11.02 6.78 26.63
CA ILE A 321 -12.00 6.75 25.53
C ILE A 321 -11.65 5.62 24.56
N LYS A 322 -12.50 4.58 24.52
CA LYS A 322 -12.49 3.58 23.44
C LYS A 322 -13.28 4.14 22.27
N LEU A 323 -12.60 4.51 21.18
CA LEU A 323 -13.26 4.90 19.93
C LEU A 323 -12.64 4.21 18.71
N PHE A 324 -13.48 3.98 17.71
CA PHE A 324 -13.05 3.60 16.37
C PHE A 324 -13.78 4.45 15.32
N TYR A 325 -13.25 4.48 14.11
CA TYR A 325 -13.89 5.14 12.97
C TYR A 325 -13.76 4.30 11.70
N VAL A 326 -14.73 4.42 10.79
CA VAL A 326 -14.85 3.56 9.62
C VAL A 326 -14.15 4.19 8.41
N ARG A 327 -13.26 3.45 7.73
CA ARG A 327 -12.61 3.84 6.47
C ARG A 327 -12.99 2.89 5.32
N PRO A 328 -12.93 3.34 4.05
CA PRO A 328 -13.10 2.47 2.90
C PRO A 328 -11.92 1.49 2.78
N CYS A 329 -12.21 0.26 2.36
CA CYS A 329 -11.17 -0.73 2.05
C CYS A 329 -10.61 -0.51 0.63
N ASP A 330 -9.76 0.51 0.48
CA ASP A 330 -8.94 0.72 -0.73
C ASP A 330 -7.47 0.34 -0.49
N VAL A 331 -6.66 0.27 -1.55
CA VAL A 331 -5.25 -0.17 -1.49
C VAL A 331 -4.42 0.67 -0.52
N TYR A 332 -4.69 1.98 -0.42
CA TYR A 332 -3.97 2.86 0.49
C TYR A 332 -4.36 2.57 1.94
N ASN A 333 -5.65 2.59 2.26
CA ASN A 333 -6.11 2.34 3.62
C ASN A 333 -5.85 0.89 4.07
N ALA A 334 -5.87 -0.09 3.17
CA ALA A 334 -5.46 -1.46 3.48
C ALA A 334 -3.96 -1.55 3.78
N CYS A 335 -3.10 -0.93 2.95
CA CYS A 335 -1.67 -0.85 3.22
C CYS A 335 -1.38 -0.19 4.58
N GLU A 336 -1.99 0.97 4.85
CA GLU A 336 -1.90 1.66 6.15
C GLU A 336 -2.41 0.80 7.31
N CYS A 337 -3.55 0.13 7.14
CA CYS A 337 -4.15 -0.71 8.17
C CYS A 337 -3.24 -1.88 8.54
N TYR A 338 -2.69 -2.60 7.56
CA TYR A 338 -1.78 -3.71 7.81
C TYR A 338 -0.41 -3.22 8.28
N PHE A 339 0.11 -2.09 7.78
CA PHE A 339 1.39 -1.53 8.23
C PHE A 339 1.34 -1.06 9.70
N ASN A 340 0.29 -0.34 10.10
CA ASN A 340 0.15 0.16 11.47
C ASN A 340 -0.30 -0.89 12.50
N SER A 341 -0.63 -2.12 12.08
CA SER A 341 -1.18 -3.16 12.97
C SER A 341 -0.40 -4.48 12.95
N PHE A 342 0.08 -4.89 11.77
CA PHE A 342 0.74 -6.17 11.52
C PHE A 342 1.81 -6.06 10.42
N PRO A 343 2.77 -5.12 10.49
CA PRO A 343 3.67 -4.79 9.37
C PRO A 343 4.49 -6.00 8.89
N HIS A 344 4.85 -6.89 9.80
CA HIS A 344 5.53 -8.15 9.52
C HIS A 344 4.77 -9.07 8.54
N LYS A 345 3.42 -9.00 8.49
CA LYS A 345 2.59 -9.78 7.54
C LYS A 345 2.66 -9.25 6.11
N ILE A 346 3.06 -8.00 5.94
CA ILE A 346 3.25 -7.37 4.62
C ILE A 346 4.74 -7.11 4.32
N GLY A 347 5.66 -7.81 5.00
CA GLY A 347 7.11 -7.63 4.82
C GLY A 347 7.56 -6.18 5.03
N TYR A 348 6.92 -5.46 5.95
CA TYR A 348 7.13 -4.02 6.23
C TYR A 348 6.90 -3.07 5.03
N LEU A 349 6.18 -3.50 3.99
CA LEU A 349 5.83 -2.68 2.83
C LEU A 349 4.88 -1.53 3.22
N ASN A 350 5.44 -0.33 3.42
CA ASN A 350 4.67 0.88 3.70
C ASN A 350 4.03 1.48 2.42
N SER A 351 3.11 2.43 2.60
CA SER A 351 2.34 3.02 1.50
C SER A 351 3.17 3.87 0.53
N ALA A 352 4.29 4.45 0.99
CA ALA A 352 5.22 5.19 0.13
C ALA A 352 6.01 4.26 -0.79
N ASN A 353 6.53 3.14 -0.26
CA ASN A 353 7.21 2.10 -1.02
C ASN A 353 6.26 1.47 -2.04
N LEU A 354 5.05 1.08 -1.63
CA LEU A 354 4.02 0.57 -2.55
C LEU A 354 3.67 1.60 -3.65
N GLY A 355 3.53 2.88 -3.29
CA GLY A 355 3.30 3.98 -4.23
C GLY A 355 4.45 4.16 -5.24
N MET A 356 5.69 4.08 -4.77
CA MET A 356 6.91 4.17 -5.59
C MET A 356 7.02 2.96 -6.54
N MET A 357 6.81 1.74 -6.06
CA MET A 357 6.81 0.53 -6.89
C MET A 357 5.80 0.62 -8.02
N LEU A 358 4.54 0.98 -7.72
CA LEU A 358 3.47 1.10 -8.72
C LEU A 358 3.73 2.24 -9.73
N TYR A 359 4.49 3.27 -9.34
CA TYR A 359 4.93 4.35 -10.24
C TYR A 359 6.09 3.93 -11.14
N LEU A 360 7.11 3.24 -10.61
CA LEU A 360 8.26 2.73 -11.37
C LEU A 360 7.87 1.62 -12.35
N ALA A 361 6.90 0.78 -11.97
CA ALA A 361 6.40 -0.32 -12.79
C ALA A 361 5.60 0.14 -14.02
N ASP A 362 5.01 1.35 -14.00
CA ASP A 362 4.22 1.92 -15.11
C ASP A 362 3.22 0.89 -15.71
N ILE A 363 2.43 0.29 -14.83
CA ILE A 363 1.44 -0.75 -15.17
C ILE A 363 0.32 -0.10 -16.00
N ARG A 364 0.07 -0.61 -17.21
CA ARG A 364 -0.94 -0.10 -18.14
C ARG A 364 -1.92 -1.20 -18.57
N TYR A 365 -3.09 -0.78 -19.05
CA TYR A 365 -4.15 -1.65 -19.55
C TYR A 365 -3.62 -2.72 -20.53
N GLY A 366 -4.00 -3.98 -20.30
CA GLY A 366 -3.72 -5.08 -21.22
C GLY A 366 -2.34 -5.73 -21.04
N TYR A 367 -1.51 -5.27 -20.09
CA TYR A 367 -0.21 -5.87 -19.83
C TYR A 367 -0.31 -7.30 -19.28
N LYS A 368 0.64 -8.15 -19.68
CA LYS A 368 1.05 -9.30 -18.87
C LYS A 368 1.94 -8.79 -17.73
N VAL A 369 1.58 -9.04 -16.49
CA VAL A 369 2.34 -8.62 -15.29
C VAL A 369 2.63 -9.86 -14.44
N MET A 370 3.90 -10.13 -14.18
CA MET A 370 4.29 -11.14 -13.18
C MET A 370 4.38 -10.50 -11.81
N VAL A 371 3.83 -11.14 -10.78
CA VAL A 371 3.73 -10.60 -9.42
C VAL A 371 4.25 -11.60 -8.39
N PHE A 372 5.21 -11.19 -7.56
CA PHE A 372 5.67 -11.95 -6.39
C PHE A 372 5.23 -11.25 -5.11
N ASP A 373 4.36 -11.89 -4.32
CA ASP A 373 3.57 -11.20 -3.29
C ASP A 373 3.64 -11.88 -1.92
N HIS A 374 4.73 -11.63 -1.19
CA HIS A 374 4.80 -11.92 0.25
C HIS A 374 4.07 -10.87 1.11
N SER A 375 3.05 -10.19 0.57
CA SER A 375 2.31 -9.10 1.24
C SER A 375 0.82 -9.37 1.37
N LEU A 376 0.43 -10.62 1.65
CA LEU A 376 -0.97 -11.08 1.74
C LEU A 376 -1.83 -10.73 0.51
N GLY A 377 -1.23 -10.55 -0.67
CA GLY A 377 -1.94 -10.15 -1.88
C GLY A 377 -2.07 -8.63 -2.09
N LEU A 378 -1.39 -7.80 -1.28
CA LEU A 378 -1.47 -6.33 -1.37
C LEU A 378 -0.96 -5.79 -2.72
N ILE A 379 0.17 -6.31 -3.22
CA ILE A 379 0.72 -5.90 -4.52
C ILE A 379 -0.19 -6.43 -5.63
N THR A 380 -0.62 -7.68 -5.54
CA THR A 380 -1.53 -8.33 -6.48
C THR A 380 -2.83 -7.54 -6.61
N GLY A 381 -3.46 -7.15 -5.50
CA GLY A 381 -4.65 -6.32 -5.47
C GLY A 381 -4.41 -4.92 -6.06
N ALA A 382 -3.26 -4.30 -5.78
CA ALA A 382 -2.90 -3.00 -6.34
C ALA A 382 -2.65 -3.04 -7.86
N VAL A 383 -1.92 -4.04 -8.35
CA VAL A 383 -1.72 -4.34 -9.78
C VAL A 383 -3.08 -4.60 -10.44
N SER A 384 -3.93 -5.40 -9.79
CA SER A 384 -5.29 -5.70 -10.25
C SER A 384 -6.12 -4.43 -10.42
N GLN A 385 -6.16 -3.53 -9.44
CA GLN A 385 -6.84 -2.24 -9.58
C GLN A 385 -6.29 -1.38 -10.73
N ARG A 386 -4.97 -1.36 -10.97
CA ARG A 386 -4.36 -0.65 -12.11
C ARG A 386 -4.72 -1.25 -13.46
N LEU A 387 -4.87 -2.57 -13.54
CA LEU A 387 -5.23 -3.31 -14.75
C LEU A 387 -6.74 -3.31 -15.03
N SER A 388 -7.57 -3.26 -13.99
CA SER A 388 -9.04 -3.23 -14.05
C SER A 388 -9.62 -4.29 -15.01
N GLY A 389 -9.33 -5.56 -14.72
CA GLY A 389 -9.80 -6.72 -15.48
C GLY A 389 -9.12 -6.92 -16.84
N SER A 390 -8.00 -6.23 -17.13
CA SER A 390 -7.33 -6.27 -18.43
C SER A 390 -5.91 -6.83 -18.38
N GLY A 391 -5.51 -7.55 -19.42
CA GLY A 391 -4.25 -8.29 -19.44
C GLY A 391 -4.32 -9.56 -18.57
N LYS A 392 -3.18 -10.01 -18.07
CA LYS A 392 -3.05 -11.18 -17.18
C LYS A 392 -2.08 -10.85 -16.05
N ILE A 393 -2.41 -11.26 -14.83
CA ILE A 393 -1.53 -11.23 -13.66
C ILE A 393 -1.05 -12.66 -13.40
N TYR A 394 0.23 -12.92 -13.61
CA TYR A 394 0.86 -14.19 -13.26
C TYR A 394 1.43 -14.08 -11.85
N ARG A 395 0.65 -14.51 -10.85
CA ARG A 395 1.07 -14.45 -9.45
C ARG A 395 1.94 -15.66 -9.12
N LEU A 396 3.22 -15.42 -8.87
CA LEU A 396 4.15 -16.41 -8.37
C LEU A 396 3.81 -16.74 -6.90
N VAL A 397 3.49 -18.00 -6.63
CA VAL A 397 3.11 -18.50 -5.32
C VAL A 397 4.18 -19.47 -4.81
N ALA A 398 4.79 -19.13 -3.68
CA ALA A 398 5.50 -20.10 -2.83
C ALA A 398 4.51 -20.75 -1.84
N LYS A 399 4.86 -21.94 -1.30
CA LYS A 399 4.00 -22.67 -0.36
C LYS A 399 3.64 -21.78 0.85
N GLY A 400 2.33 -21.67 1.15
CA GLY A 400 1.81 -20.93 2.31
C GLY A 400 1.53 -19.43 2.09
N VAL A 401 1.66 -18.90 0.87
CA VAL A 401 1.42 -17.47 0.59
C VAL A 401 -0.08 -17.16 0.37
N SER A 402 -0.70 -16.49 1.35
CA SER A 402 -2.10 -16.01 1.28
C SER A 402 -2.26 -14.75 0.41
N ASP A 403 -3.49 -14.51 -0.06
CA ASP A 403 -3.97 -13.36 -0.84
C ASP A 403 -5.18 -12.65 -0.19
N LYS A 404 -5.33 -12.78 1.14
CA LYS A 404 -6.41 -12.20 1.94
C LYS A 404 -6.79 -10.76 1.54
N ILE A 405 -5.82 -9.91 1.23
CA ILE A 405 -6.05 -8.50 0.86
C ILE A 405 -6.72 -8.35 -0.51
N VAL A 406 -6.52 -9.27 -1.47
CA VAL A 406 -7.21 -9.26 -2.78
C VAL A 406 -8.73 -9.39 -2.58
N HIS A 407 -9.16 -10.25 -1.66
CA HIS A 407 -10.57 -10.40 -1.30
C HIS A 407 -11.11 -9.18 -0.56
N GLU A 408 -10.35 -8.63 0.39
CA GLU A 408 -10.76 -7.48 1.19
C GLU A 408 -10.94 -6.21 0.35
N LEU A 409 -10.09 -6.02 -0.66
CA LEU A 409 -10.20 -4.95 -1.67
C LEU A 409 -11.37 -5.12 -2.65
N GLY A 410 -12.17 -6.19 -2.53
CA GLY A 410 -13.35 -6.42 -3.36
C GLY A 410 -13.03 -6.55 -4.86
N ILE A 411 -11.87 -7.15 -5.20
CA ILE A 411 -11.44 -7.34 -6.59
C ILE A 411 -12.43 -8.26 -7.32
N ARG A 412 -13.04 -7.74 -8.40
CA ARG A 412 -14.18 -8.37 -9.09
C ARG A 412 -13.81 -9.22 -10.31
N TYR A 413 -12.54 -9.23 -10.68
CA TYR A 413 -12.00 -9.83 -11.90
C TYR A 413 -10.84 -10.77 -11.52
N LEU A 414 -11.16 -11.76 -10.68
CA LEU A 414 -10.22 -12.76 -10.20
C LEU A 414 -9.70 -13.65 -11.32
N ASP A 415 -10.47 -13.83 -12.41
CA ASP A 415 -10.09 -14.58 -13.61
C ASP A 415 -8.83 -14.03 -14.32
N ASN A 416 -8.47 -12.78 -14.05
CA ASN A 416 -7.21 -12.19 -14.53
C ASN A 416 -6.00 -12.57 -13.67
N ILE A 417 -6.19 -13.15 -12.47
CA ILE A 417 -5.14 -13.51 -11.51
C ILE A 417 -4.88 -15.02 -11.62
N ILE A 418 -3.84 -15.37 -12.37
CA ILE A 418 -3.40 -16.73 -12.60
C ILE A 418 -2.29 -17.04 -11.60
N SER A 419 -2.64 -17.72 -10.51
CA SER A 419 -1.67 -18.20 -9.50
C SER A 419 -0.86 -19.37 -10.08
N ILE A 420 0.46 -19.28 -10.04
CA ILE A 420 1.40 -20.27 -10.60
C ILE A 420 2.50 -20.61 -9.58
N ASP A 421 2.99 -21.85 -9.59
CA ASP A 421 4.03 -22.32 -8.66
C ASP A 421 5.40 -21.71 -8.99
N LEU A 422 5.99 -21.01 -8.02
CA LEU A 422 7.34 -20.43 -8.13
C LEU A 422 8.38 -21.47 -8.58
N ASN A 423 8.32 -22.69 -8.03
CA ASN A 423 9.33 -23.73 -8.28
C ASN A 423 9.25 -24.31 -9.69
N ARG A 424 8.04 -24.41 -10.27
CA ARG A 424 7.79 -24.95 -11.62
C ARG A 424 8.26 -24.03 -12.75
N TYR A 425 8.16 -22.71 -12.53
CA TYR A 425 8.48 -21.71 -13.56
C TYR A 425 9.86 -21.07 -13.39
N ILE A 426 10.41 -21.09 -12.17
CA ILE A 426 11.71 -20.52 -11.80
C ILE A 426 12.42 -21.53 -10.89
N SER A 427 12.91 -22.61 -11.48
CA SER A 427 13.79 -23.59 -10.85
C SER A 427 15.20 -23.02 -10.66
N GLU A 428 15.92 -23.46 -9.64
CA GLU A 428 17.38 -23.31 -9.62
C GLU A 428 17.99 -24.42 -10.50
N GLY A 429 19.06 -24.07 -11.24
CA GLY A 429 19.63 -24.92 -12.30
C GLY A 429 19.22 -24.49 -13.71
N GLY A 430 20.20 -24.49 -14.62
CA GLY A 430 19.99 -24.36 -16.06
C GLY A 430 19.50 -25.67 -16.70
N GLU A 431 19.55 -25.74 -18.03
CA GLU A 431 19.02 -26.88 -18.80
C GLU A 431 19.86 -28.16 -18.63
N SER A 432 19.50 -29.01 -17.66
CA SER A 432 19.99 -30.40 -17.60
C SER A 432 19.08 -31.32 -16.78
N SER A 433 18.00 -31.81 -17.41
CA SER A 433 17.35 -33.07 -17.00
C SER A 433 16.76 -33.76 -18.22
N LEU A 434 17.47 -34.76 -18.75
CA LEU A 434 16.89 -35.73 -19.67
C LEU A 434 15.78 -36.52 -18.96
N SER A 435 14.90 -37.14 -19.75
CA SER A 435 13.85 -38.02 -19.26
C SER A 435 14.41 -39.17 -18.42
N LEU A 436 13.93 -39.29 -17.19
CA LEU A 436 13.77 -40.60 -16.56
C LEU A 436 12.27 -40.88 -16.48
N GLN A 437 11.87 -41.96 -17.14
CA GLN A 437 10.53 -42.53 -17.04
C GLN A 437 10.39 -43.26 -15.71
N ASN A 438 9.17 -43.70 -15.38
CA ASN A 438 8.97 -44.60 -14.25
C ASN A 438 9.77 -45.89 -14.47
N ASP A 439 10.23 -46.49 -13.38
CA ASP A 439 9.84 -47.89 -13.14
C ASP A 439 9.69 -48.15 -11.64
N ALA A 440 8.92 -49.19 -11.29
CA ALA A 440 8.54 -49.48 -9.91
C ALA A 440 8.58 -50.98 -9.61
N THR A 441 9.39 -51.38 -8.63
CA THR A 441 9.43 -52.73 -8.07
C THR A 441 9.71 -52.71 -6.57
N ALA A 442 9.29 -53.78 -5.88
CA ALA A 442 9.55 -54.02 -4.46
C ALA A 442 11.02 -54.48 -4.25
N THR A 443 11.56 -54.65 -3.03
CA THR A 443 11.11 -55.58 -1.97
C THR A 443 11.43 -55.12 -0.53
N ARG A 444 11.15 -55.98 0.46
CA ARG A 444 11.17 -55.70 1.91
C ARG A 444 12.43 -56.24 2.62
N ASN A 445 12.52 -55.89 3.91
CA ASN A 445 13.17 -56.58 5.04
C ASN A 445 14.58 -56.13 5.48
N SER A 446 14.80 -56.36 6.79
CA SER A 446 15.91 -55.95 7.68
C SER A 446 16.54 -57.24 8.30
N PRO A 447 17.34 -57.21 9.40
CA PRO A 447 18.25 -56.18 9.97
C PRO A 447 19.65 -56.75 10.36
N GLY A 448 20.50 -55.94 11.01
CA GLY A 448 21.71 -56.34 11.76
C GLY A 448 23.04 -56.12 11.01
N ASN A 449 24.21 -56.14 11.65
CA ASN A 449 24.54 -55.98 13.08
C ASN A 449 26.06 -55.66 13.21
N ASP A 450 26.49 -55.11 14.35
CA ASP A 450 27.82 -55.20 14.97
C ASP A 450 29.11 -54.60 14.33
N GLU A 451 29.68 -53.66 15.11
CA GLU A 451 31.08 -53.58 15.60
C GLU A 451 32.24 -52.83 14.88
N ASN A 452 33.13 -52.35 15.75
CA ASN A 452 34.53 -51.89 15.60
C ASN A 452 34.83 -50.48 15.03
N ALA A 453 35.14 -49.56 15.97
CA ALA A 453 36.14 -48.51 15.81
C ALA A 453 37.54 -49.03 16.27
N PRO A 454 38.67 -48.33 16.11
CA PRO A 454 38.96 -47.14 16.93
C PRO A 454 39.74 -45.97 16.27
N ASP A 455 39.46 -44.76 16.79
CA ASP A 455 40.36 -43.65 17.21
C ASP A 455 41.45 -42.98 16.32
N ASP A 456 41.78 -41.78 16.81
CA ASP A 456 42.91 -40.86 16.55
C ASP A 456 43.13 -40.23 15.16
N LEU A 457 42.89 -38.91 15.10
CA LEU A 457 43.97 -37.92 15.29
C LEU A 457 43.45 -36.47 15.44
N GLN A 458 43.85 -35.77 16.50
CA GLN A 458 43.91 -34.30 16.58
C GLN A 458 45.37 -33.88 16.80
N PRO A 459 45.82 -32.75 16.22
CA PRO A 459 46.08 -31.53 17.03
C PRO A 459 45.84 -30.22 16.21
N GLU A 460 45.90 -28.98 16.71
CA GLU A 460 45.96 -28.43 18.08
C GLU A 460 45.39 -26.98 18.13
N ILE A 461 45.47 -26.34 19.29
CA ILE A 461 45.00 -24.97 19.58
C ILE A 461 46.08 -23.93 19.31
N TYR A 462 45.70 -22.73 18.84
CA TYR A 462 46.38 -21.49 19.22
C TYR A 462 45.37 -20.41 19.63
N ASN A 463 45.44 -20.01 20.89
CA ASN A 463 44.82 -18.81 21.45
C ASN A 463 45.95 -17.90 21.94
N GLU A 464 45.92 -16.62 21.60
CA GLU A 464 46.51 -15.58 22.43
C GLU A 464 45.43 -14.58 22.83
N SER A 465 45.48 -14.15 24.09
CA SER A 465 44.49 -13.30 24.71
C SER A 465 45.16 -12.14 25.45
N SER A 466 44.45 -11.02 25.57
CA SER A 466 44.79 -9.97 26.52
C SER A 466 43.54 -9.48 27.23
N HIS A 467 43.56 -9.61 28.56
CA HIS A 467 42.60 -9.04 29.52
C HIS A 467 42.86 -7.51 29.67
N CYS A 468 42.02 -6.68 30.30
CA CYS A 468 41.26 -6.81 31.56
C CYS A 468 39.89 -6.10 31.48
N SER A 469 38.82 -6.65 32.09
CA SER A 469 38.32 -6.45 33.47
C SER A 469 37.59 -5.09 33.64
N ASP A 470 36.53 -4.93 34.44
CA ASP A 470 35.93 -5.73 35.54
C ASP A 470 34.38 -5.81 35.38
N SER A 471 33.65 -6.87 35.81
CA SER A 471 33.17 -7.20 37.18
C SER A 471 32.46 -6.02 37.90
N GLU A 472 31.30 -6.14 38.58
CA GLU A 472 30.32 -7.23 38.83
C GLU A 472 28.96 -6.55 39.25
N ASN A 473 27.77 -7.12 39.52
CA ASN A 473 27.16 -8.48 39.49
C ASN A 473 25.60 -8.32 39.36
N GLN A 474 24.84 -9.38 39.03
CA GLN A 474 23.38 -9.48 39.30
C GLN A 474 22.96 -10.94 39.60
N GLN A 475 22.19 -11.15 40.68
CA GLN A 475 21.80 -12.48 41.18
C GLN A 475 20.32 -12.49 41.62
N SER A 476 19.60 -13.58 41.27
CA SER A 476 18.28 -14.05 41.81
C SER A 476 17.04 -13.12 41.76
N CYS A 477 15.79 -13.61 41.64
CA CYS A 477 15.29 -14.94 41.27
C CYS A 477 13.81 -14.91 40.78
N LEU A 478 13.47 -15.87 39.91
CA LEU A 478 12.19 -16.61 39.77
C LEU A 478 10.83 -15.88 39.64
N SER A 479 10.13 -16.14 38.52
CA SER A 479 8.75 -16.69 38.54
C SER A 479 8.41 -17.43 37.22
N GLU A 480 8.31 -18.76 37.33
CA GLU A 480 7.33 -19.69 36.72
C GLU A 480 6.90 -19.57 35.24
N THR A 481 6.92 -20.72 34.56
CA THR A 481 6.58 -20.89 33.14
C THR A 481 5.64 -22.08 32.91
N ASP A 482 4.37 -21.82 32.60
CA ASP A 482 3.44 -22.86 32.13
C ASP A 482 3.35 -22.90 30.60
N HIS A 483 3.77 -24.02 30.01
CA HIS A 483 3.78 -24.23 28.57
C HIS A 483 3.30 -25.66 28.22
N GLU A 484 2.05 -25.99 28.56
CA GLU A 484 1.47 -27.28 28.17
C GLU A 484 1.20 -27.35 26.66
N SER A 485 1.71 -28.42 26.05
CA SER A 485 1.40 -28.81 24.68
C SER A 485 0.69 -30.15 24.69
N LEU A 486 -0.57 -30.19 24.22
CA LEU A 486 -1.35 -31.42 24.16
C LEU A 486 -1.75 -31.78 22.73
N VAL A 487 -1.26 -32.95 22.30
CA VAL A 487 -1.65 -33.66 21.08
C VAL A 487 -2.92 -34.46 21.35
N GLY A 488 -3.90 -34.46 20.44
CA GLY A 488 -5.17 -35.14 20.67
C GLY A 488 -5.98 -35.55 19.44
N LYS A 489 -5.95 -36.85 19.14
CA LYS A 489 -7.04 -37.68 18.58
C LYS A 489 -7.77 -37.19 17.32
N ARG A 490 -7.46 -37.86 16.19
CA ARG A 490 -8.51 -38.24 15.23
C ARG A 490 -9.43 -39.29 15.89
N ILE A 491 -10.70 -39.30 15.52
CA ILE A 491 -11.68 -40.32 15.92
C ILE A 491 -12.11 -41.05 14.65
N ASN A 492 -12.11 -42.39 14.71
CA ASN A 492 -12.69 -43.23 13.67
C ASN A 492 -14.21 -43.28 13.83
N ASN A 493 -14.95 -43.50 12.74
CA ASN A 493 -16.16 -44.29 12.79
C ASN A 493 -16.36 -45.04 11.46
N GLU A 494 -16.32 -46.35 11.59
CA GLU A 494 -17.05 -47.44 10.91
C GLU A 494 -17.80 -47.14 9.60
N GLY A 495 -17.72 -48.11 8.67
CA GLY A 495 -18.35 -48.05 7.34
C GLY A 495 -19.62 -48.88 7.20
N TYR A 496 -20.15 -48.90 5.98
CA TYR A 496 -21.22 -49.79 5.54
C TYR A 496 -20.94 -50.22 4.10
N GLU A 497 -21.03 -51.52 3.83
CA GLU A 497 -20.92 -52.07 2.47
C GLU A 497 -22.29 -52.02 1.77
N GLY A 498 -22.27 -51.85 0.45
CA GLY A 498 -23.48 -51.81 -0.40
C GLY A 498 -23.12 -52.07 -1.86
N ASN A 499 -23.83 -53.03 -2.48
CA ASN A 499 -23.40 -53.63 -3.74
C ASN A 499 -23.67 -52.79 -5.00
N HIS A 500 -22.82 -53.04 -6.00
CA HIS A 500 -22.96 -52.80 -7.45
C HIS A 500 -24.20 -52.05 -7.98
N THR A 501 -23.93 -51.03 -8.79
CA THR A 501 -24.20 -51.10 -10.24
C THR A 501 -23.33 -50.09 -10.99
N ALA A 502 -22.90 -50.42 -12.21
CA ALA A 502 -22.11 -49.52 -13.07
C ALA A 502 -23.03 -48.85 -14.08
N ASP A 503 -22.94 -47.53 -14.19
CA ASP A 503 -23.82 -46.73 -15.05
C ASP A 503 -23.07 -45.44 -15.48
N GLU A 504 -22.63 -45.37 -16.73
CA GLU A 504 -21.74 -44.31 -17.22
C GLU A 504 -22.45 -42.96 -17.27
N LYS A 505 -21.94 -41.96 -16.54
CA LYS A 505 -22.43 -40.58 -16.60
C LYS A 505 -21.28 -39.58 -16.64
N GLU A 506 -21.41 -38.61 -17.54
CA GLU A 506 -20.39 -37.59 -17.82
C GLU A 506 -19.90 -36.86 -16.56
N PRO A 507 -18.60 -36.45 -16.51
CA PRO A 507 -18.02 -35.79 -15.35
C PRO A 507 -18.61 -34.37 -15.15
N LYS A 508 -19.71 -34.30 -14.41
CA LYS A 508 -20.31 -33.05 -13.92
C LYS A 508 -19.23 -32.22 -13.21
N ARG A 509 -18.92 -31.04 -13.74
CA ARG A 509 -17.93 -30.09 -13.16
C ARG A 509 -18.27 -29.78 -11.71
N GLN A 510 -17.60 -30.47 -10.79
CA GLN A 510 -17.78 -30.31 -9.36
C GLN A 510 -17.29 -28.91 -8.96
N LYS A 511 -18.21 -28.05 -8.49
CA LYS A 511 -17.85 -26.73 -7.99
C LYS A 511 -17.10 -26.88 -6.67
N CYS A 512 -15.76 -26.85 -6.72
CA CYS A 512 -14.95 -26.70 -5.50
C CYS A 512 -15.40 -25.45 -4.74
N SER A 513 -15.78 -25.63 -3.48
CA SER A 513 -16.05 -24.54 -2.54
C SER A 513 -14.72 -23.88 -2.17
N ASN A 514 -14.45 -22.72 -2.78
CA ASN A 514 -13.19 -21.99 -2.57
C ASN A 514 -12.99 -21.58 -1.10
N MET A 515 -12.19 -22.37 -0.38
CA MET A 515 -11.63 -21.98 0.91
C MET A 515 -10.70 -20.76 0.73
N PRO A 516 -10.86 -19.68 1.51
CA PRO A 516 -10.05 -18.48 1.33
C PRO A 516 -8.57 -18.77 1.65
N GLY A 517 -7.69 -18.52 0.67
CA GLY A 517 -6.24 -18.68 0.80
C GLY A 517 -5.62 -19.95 0.19
N VAL A 518 -6.42 -20.85 -0.39
CA VAL A 518 -5.91 -21.98 -1.21
C VAL A 518 -6.54 -21.92 -2.60
N TYR A 519 -5.90 -21.20 -3.51
CA TYR A 519 -6.28 -21.18 -4.92
C TYR A 519 -5.70 -22.39 -5.66
N PRO A 520 -6.39 -22.90 -6.71
CA PRO A 520 -5.78 -23.84 -7.64
C PRO A 520 -4.54 -23.19 -8.28
N LEU A 521 -3.43 -23.91 -8.28
CA LEU A 521 -2.23 -23.54 -9.03
C LEU A 521 -2.47 -23.91 -10.49
N TYR A 522 -2.47 -22.90 -11.36
CA TYR A 522 -2.62 -23.09 -12.80
C TYR A 522 -1.28 -23.47 -13.42
N THR A 523 -1.32 -24.25 -14.50
CA THR A 523 -0.13 -24.66 -15.24
C THR A 523 -0.16 -24.17 -16.70
N PRO A 524 -0.19 -22.85 -16.96
CA PRO A 524 -0.10 -22.30 -18.32
C PRO A 524 1.25 -22.66 -18.98
N SER A 525 1.34 -22.56 -20.31
CA SER A 525 2.61 -22.76 -21.02
C SER A 525 3.66 -21.71 -20.61
N ARG A 526 4.95 -21.98 -20.81
CA ARG A 526 5.97 -20.93 -20.60
C ARG A 526 5.79 -19.78 -21.59
N ASP A 527 5.29 -20.03 -22.79
CA ASP A 527 5.03 -19.02 -23.83
C ASP A 527 3.78 -18.15 -23.56
N ASP A 528 2.76 -18.69 -22.87
CA ASP A 528 1.66 -17.89 -22.29
C ASP A 528 2.20 -16.79 -21.37
N ILE A 529 3.26 -17.08 -20.62
CA ILE A 529 3.86 -16.19 -19.62
C ILE A 529 4.84 -15.21 -20.29
N LYS A 530 5.66 -15.66 -21.25
CA LYS A 530 6.63 -14.82 -21.98
C LYS A 530 6.03 -13.52 -22.51
N GLY A 531 6.84 -12.47 -22.55
CA GLY A 531 6.38 -11.13 -22.91
C GLY A 531 5.57 -10.47 -21.80
N CYS A 532 5.97 -10.66 -20.54
CA CYS A 532 5.53 -9.82 -19.43
C CYS A 532 6.11 -8.41 -19.61
N GLN A 533 5.29 -7.36 -19.56
CA GLN A 533 5.78 -5.98 -19.63
C GLN A 533 6.35 -5.51 -18.29
N VAL A 534 5.97 -6.18 -17.20
CA VAL A 534 6.35 -5.84 -15.81
C VAL A 534 6.55 -7.14 -15.02
N ILE A 535 7.61 -7.17 -14.21
CA ILE A 535 7.73 -8.04 -13.04
C ILE A 535 7.80 -7.14 -11.81
N ILE A 536 6.90 -7.34 -10.85
CA ILE A 536 6.79 -6.53 -9.64
C ILE A 536 6.66 -7.42 -8.39
N GLY A 537 7.34 -7.10 -7.29
CA GLY A 537 7.15 -7.90 -6.07
C GLY A 537 7.80 -7.43 -4.79
N ASN A 538 7.33 -8.00 -3.68
CA ASN A 538 7.97 -7.91 -2.36
C ASN A 538 8.64 -9.25 -2.08
N ILE A 539 9.97 -9.23 -1.89
CA ILE A 539 10.77 -10.40 -1.55
C ILE A 539 10.92 -10.60 -0.02
N SER A 540 10.53 -9.62 0.79
CA SER A 540 10.55 -9.71 2.25
C SER A 540 9.26 -10.31 2.80
N PHE A 541 9.40 -11.15 3.81
CA PHE A 541 8.34 -11.98 4.39
C PHE A 541 8.49 -12.09 5.92
N ASN A 542 7.48 -12.62 6.59
CA ASN A 542 7.31 -12.65 8.06
C ASN A 542 8.38 -13.43 8.89
N LYS A 543 9.49 -13.86 8.29
CA LYS A 543 10.65 -14.49 8.96
C LYS A 543 12.00 -13.90 8.51
N CYS A 544 11.97 -12.75 7.83
CA CYS A 544 13.15 -12.10 7.23
C CYS A 544 14.23 -11.64 8.22
N ASP A 545 13.86 -11.37 9.47
CA ASP A 545 14.74 -10.74 10.48
C ASP A 545 15.93 -11.60 10.94
N LYS A 546 16.13 -12.81 10.40
CA LYS A 546 17.23 -13.73 10.76
C LYS A 546 18.03 -14.35 9.61
N VAL A 547 17.61 -14.24 8.35
CA VAL A 547 18.22 -15.02 7.25
C VAL A 547 18.30 -14.23 5.93
N ASN A 548 19.47 -13.63 5.66
CA ASN A 548 19.74 -12.95 4.38
C ASN A 548 19.74 -13.91 3.18
N SER A 549 20.19 -15.16 3.34
CA SER A 549 20.35 -16.11 2.23
C SER A 549 19.06 -16.44 1.49
N VAL A 550 17.92 -16.54 2.19
CA VAL A 550 16.60 -16.78 1.58
C VAL A 550 16.09 -15.55 0.83
N VAL A 551 16.47 -14.34 1.25
CA VAL A 551 16.15 -13.12 0.51
C VAL A 551 17.03 -13.01 -0.74
N SER A 552 18.30 -13.39 -0.66
CA SER A 552 19.18 -13.51 -1.84
C SER A 552 18.75 -14.65 -2.79
N GLU A 553 18.17 -15.74 -2.29
CA GLU A 553 17.51 -16.76 -3.14
C GLU A 553 16.39 -16.10 -3.95
N TYR A 554 15.48 -15.38 -3.30
CA TYR A 554 14.39 -14.69 -4.00
C TYR A 554 14.87 -13.56 -4.93
N THR A 555 15.95 -12.82 -4.63
CA THR A 555 16.48 -11.84 -5.61
C THR A 555 17.00 -12.53 -6.86
N ARG A 556 17.80 -13.58 -6.72
CA ARG A 556 18.33 -14.36 -7.85
C ARG A 556 17.21 -14.98 -8.68
N ARG A 557 16.19 -15.55 -8.02
CA ARG A 557 15.02 -16.13 -8.69
C ARG A 557 14.15 -15.07 -9.39
N MET A 558 13.99 -13.87 -8.82
CA MET A 558 13.29 -12.78 -9.52
C MET A 558 14.12 -12.20 -10.69
N LYS A 559 15.46 -12.21 -10.61
CA LYS A 559 16.34 -11.86 -11.75
C LYS A 559 16.18 -12.88 -12.88
N LEU A 560 16.27 -14.18 -12.57
CA LEU A 560 16.01 -15.27 -13.54
C LEU A 560 14.60 -15.18 -14.16
N ALA A 561 13.58 -14.83 -13.37
CA ALA A 561 12.23 -14.59 -13.89
C ALA A 561 12.18 -13.45 -14.92
N ALA A 562 12.95 -12.37 -14.69
CA ALA A 562 13.06 -11.26 -15.62
C ALA A 562 13.82 -11.67 -16.89
N ASP A 563 14.90 -12.43 -16.76
CA ASP A 563 15.67 -12.94 -17.90
C ASP A 563 14.79 -13.84 -18.80
N LEU A 564 14.00 -14.74 -18.21
CA LEU A 564 13.13 -15.68 -18.92
C LEU A 564 11.83 -15.07 -19.50
N TYR A 565 11.16 -14.18 -18.77
CA TYR A 565 9.75 -13.81 -19.07
C TYR A 565 9.52 -12.32 -19.35
N LEU A 566 10.42 -11.41 -18.95
CA LEU A 566 10.27 -9.96 -19.17
C LEU A 566 10.60 -9.59 -20.62
N ASP A 567 9.71 -8.77 -21.19
CA ASP A 567 9.75 -8.21 -22.55
C ASP A 567 10.80 -7.11 -22.69
N TRP A 568 11.26 -6.82 -23.91
CA TRP A 568 12.20 -5.72 -24.16
C TRP A 568 11.55 -4.36 -23.89
N GLY A 569 12.24 -3.49 -23.15
CA GLY A 569 11.71 -2.24 -22.60
C GLY A 569 10.83 -2.41 -21.35
N GLY A 570 10.58 -3.66 -20.93
CA GLY A 570 9.84 -4.04 -19.73
C GLY A 570 10.53 -3.63 -18.43
N ARG A 571 9.79 -3.69 -17.32
CA ARG A 571 10.21 -3.19 -16.00
C ARG A 571 10.34 -4.31 -14.99
N LEU A 572 11.51 -4.43 -14.37
CA LEU A 572 11.68 -5.16 -13.11
C LEU A 572 11.57 -4.15 -11.96
N VAL A 573 10.72 -4.40 -10.96
CA VAL A 573 10.55 -3.54 -9.78
C VAL A 573 10.37 -4.39 -8.52
N LEU A 574 11.37 -4.41 -7.65
CA LEU A 574 11.38 -5.25 -6.45
C LEU A 574 11.56 -4.41 -5.20
N PHE A 575 10.88 -4.78 -4.13
CA PHE A 575 11.04 -4.20 -2.80
C PHE A 575 11.51 -5.27 -1.81
N GLY A 576 12.48 -4.89 -0.97
CA GLY A 576 13.05 -5.73 0.07
C GLY A 576 13.61 -4.89 1.22
N GLN A 577 13.49 -5.41 2.44
CA GLN A 577 13.86 -4.72 3.68
C GLN A 577 15.37 -4.72 3.93
N GLN A 578 16.07 -5.78 3.54
CA GLN A 578 17.50 -5.95 3.78
C GLN A 578 18.35 -5.27 2.70
N TYR A 579 19.38 -4.53 3.12
CA TYR A 579 20.29 -3.82 2.23
C TYR A 579 21.12 -4.80 1.37
N GLN A 580 21.77 -5.80 1.98
CA GLN A 580 22.79 -6.62 1.31
C GLN A 580 22.25 -7.45 0.13
N PRO A 581 21.14 -8.22 0.26
CA PRO A 581 20.58 -8.96 -0.89
C PRO A 581 20.11 -8.06 -2.03
N MET A 582 19.65 -6.85 -1.69
CA MET A 582 19.24 -5.86 -2.68
C MET A 582 20.46 -5.23 -3.36
N ALA A 583 21.53 -4.90 -2.63
CA ALA A 583 22.79 -4.44 -3.21
C ALA A 583 23.45 -5.51 -4.13
N GLU A 584 23.41 -6.79 -3.74
CA GLU A 584 23.77 -7.94 -4.59
C GLU A 584 22.99 -7.92 -5.91
N LEU A 585 21.65 -7.82 -5.83
CA LEU A 585 20.79 -7.71 -7.00
C LEU A 585 21.06 -6.47 -7.86
N GLN A 586 21.32 -5.31 -7.25
CA GLN A 586 21.66 -4.09 -7.97
C GLN A 586 22.96 -4.29 -8.77
N ALA A 587 23.99 -4.91 -8.18
CA ALA A 587 25.22 -5.25 -8.87
C ALA A 587 24.96 -6.26 -10.01
N MET A 588 24.21 -7.34 -9.76
CA MET A 588 23.84 -8.34 -10.77
C MET A 588 23.01 -7.80 -11.95
N LEU A 589 22.35 -6.66 -11.79
CA LEU A 589 21.63 -5.96 -12.85
C LEU A 589 22.51 -4.89 -13.52
N THR A 590 23.41 -4.24 -12.78
CA THR A 590 24.31 -3.18 -13.31
C THR A 590 25.47 -3.76 -14.13
N LEU A 591 25.92 -4.98 -13.79
CA LEU A 591 26.94 -5.75 -14.53
C LEU A 591 26.35 -6.55 -15.71
N SER A 592 25.15 -6.22 -16.18
CA SER A 592 24.43 -7.01 -17.19
C SER A 592 23.93 -6.14 -18.34
N ASP A 593 24.42 -6.43 -19.55
CA ASP A 593 24.08 -5.73 -20.81
C ASP A 593 22.59 -5.86 -21.21
N GLU A 594 21.83 -6.69 -20.48
CA GLU A 594 20.38 -6.81 -20.64
C GLU A 594 19.59 -5.79 -19.81
N TYR A 595 20.22 -4.97 -18.96
CA TYR A 595 19.50 -4.04 -18.07
C TYR A 595 20.07 -2.60 -18.05
N VAL A 596 19.18 -1.63 -18.25
CA VAL A 596 19.50 -0.18 -18.22
C VAL A 596 18.59 0.59 -17.28
N ASN A 597 19.08 1.76 -16.82
CA ASN A 597 18.44 2.56 -15.77
C ASN A 597 18.21 1.75 -14.48
N VAL A 598 19.17 0.90 -14.11
CA VAL A 598 19.18 0.22 -12.82
C VAL A 598 19.25 1.25 -11.70
N LYS A 599 18.47 1.03 -10.65
CA LYS A 599 18.36 1.90 -9.49
C LYS A 599 18.18 1.12 -8.21
N PHE A 600 18.60 1.76 -7.13
CA PHE A 600 18.37 1.39 -5.75
C PHE A 600 17.90 2.65 -5.02
N ASP A 601 16.58 2.81 -4.87
CA ASP A 601 15.92 3.98 -4.29
C ASP A 601 15.43 3.62 -2.86
N GLU A 602 15.85 4.36 -1.83
CA GLU A 602 15.27 4.31 -0.46
C GLU A 602 14.24 5.42 -0.30
N VAL A 603 13.08 5.13 0.32
CA VAL A 603 11.99 6.11 0.48
C VAL A 603 11.78 6.46 1.94
N PHE A 604 12.06 7.72 2.27
CA PHE A 604 11.83 8.30 3.60
C PHE A 604 10.43 8.93 3.69
N MET A 605 9.67 8.55 4.71
CA MET A 605 8.48 9.28 5.15
C MET A 605 8.75 9.96 6.49
N ARG A 606 8.24 11.18 6.69
CA ARG A 606 8.27 11.86 7.99
C ARG A 606 6.93 12.52 8.26
N GLU A 607 6.25 12.05 9.30
CA GLU A 607 5.00 12.65 9.75
C GLU A 607 5.26 13.90 10.62
N TYR A 608 4.29 14.81 10.65
CA TYR A 608 4.36 16.07 11.39
C TYR A 608 3.10 16.24 12.23
N GLN A 609 3.29 16.57 13.52
CA GLN A 609 2.23 17.14 14.33
C GLN A 609 2.02 18.58 13.85
N MET A 610 0.86 18.86 13.27
CA MET A 610 0.47 20.20 12.82
C MET A 610 -0.50 20.81 13.84
N LEU A 611 0.05 21.42 14.90
CA LEU A 611 -0.70 22.14 15.93
C LEU A 611 -0.14 23.56 16.10
N HIS A 612 -1.01 24.52 16.39
CA HIS A 612 -0.62 25.90 16.67
C HIS A 612 0.38 25.95 17.84
N MET A 613 1.46 26.72 17.65
CA MET A 613 2.66 26.84 18.50
C MET A 613 3.35 25.52 18.90
N ARG A 614 2.95 24.37 18.33
CA ARG A 614 3.48 23.03 18.62
C ARG A 614 3.65 22.20 17.35
N THR A 615 4.06 22.86 16.27
CA THR A 615 4.30 22.19 14.98
C THR A 615 5.71 21.62 14.93
N HIS A 616 5.82 20.30 14.91
CA HIS A 616 7.10 19.59 14.86
C HIS A 616 6.95 18.20 14.21
N PRO A 617 8.02 17.57 13.71
CA PRO A 617 7.97 16.18 13.26
C PRO A 617 7.51 15.24 14.38
N ILE A 618 6.89 14.11 14.05
CA ILE A 618 6.60 13.09 15.05
C ILE A 618 7.91 12.42 15.48
N MET A 619 8.16 12.44 16.79
CA MET A 619 9.36 11.91 17.44
C MET A 619 8.96 10.72 18.33
N ALA A 620 8.59 9.61 17.69
CA ALA A 620 8.20 8.37 18.36
C ALA A 620 9.25 7.28 18.09
N ALA A 621 9.65 6.53 19.12
CA ALA A 621 10.75 5.56 19.03
C ALA A 621 10.42 4.32 18.16
N ASP A 622 9.13 4.06 17.94
CA ASP A 622 8.58 3.04 17.05
C ASP A 622 8.39 3.53 15.60
N PHE A 623 8.59 4.83 15.32
CA PHE A 623 8.48 5.38 13.97
C PHE A 623 9.62 4.89 13.09
N ARG A 624 9.27 4.30 11.94
CA ARG A 624 10.21 3.76 10.95
C ARG A 624 10.30 4.71 9.75
N PRO A 625 11.24 5.68 9.73
CA PRO A 625 11.28 6.71 8.68
C PRO A 625 11.59 6.11 7.31
N CYS A 626 12.44 5.08 7.27
CA CYS A 626 12.60 4.18 6.14
C CYS A 626 12.08 2.78 6.50
N CYS A 627 11.73 1.98 5.49
CA CYS A 627 11.12 0.65 5.66
C CYS A 627 11.69 -0.36 4.64
N GLY A 628 12.94 -0.19 4.21
CA GLY A 628 13.54 -0.97 3.13
C GLY A 628 13.60 -0.22 1.80
N PHE A 629 14.10 -0.94 0.80
CA PHE A 629 14.63 -0.40 -0.45
C PHE A 629 13.80 -0.85 -1.66
N VAL A 630 13.74 -0.03 -2.70
CA VAL A 630 13.09 -0.35 -3.98
C VAL A 630 14.14 -0.38 -5.10
N ILE A 631 14.32 -1.54 -5.71
CA ILE A 631 15.07 -1.69 -6.96
C ILE A 631 14.14 -1.51 -8.14
N SER A 632 14.65 -0.84 -9.18
CA SER A 632 14.03 -0.89 -10.50
C SER A 632 15.07 -0.97 -11.60
N ALA A 633 14.75 -1.69 -12.67
CA ALA A 633 15.55 -1.80 -13.88
C ALA A 633 14.66 -1.87 -15.13
N THR A 634 15.25 -1.56 -16.28
CA THR A 634 14.60 -1.69 -17.60
C THR A 634 15.33 -2.76 -18.40
N LYS A 635 14.64 -3.78 -18.89
CA LYS A 635 15.28 -4.76 -19.78
C LYS A 635 15.52 -4.16 -21.16
N CYS A 636 16.70 -4.35 -21.75
CA CYS A 636 17.06 -3.95 -23.11
C CYS A 636 17.42 -5.15 -23.99
N SER A 637 17.65 -4.90 -25.27
CA SER A 637 18.23 -5.89 -26.19
C SER A 637 19.73 -5.67 -26.26
N LYS A 638 20.52 -6.75 -26.26
CA LYS A 638 21.99 -6.72 -26.37
C LYS A 638 22.48 -5.93 -27.59
N ASN A 639 21.73 -5.97 -28.69
CA ASN A 639 22.06 -5.33 -29.98
C ASN A 639 21.86 -3.80 -30.00
N ILE A 640 21.87 -3.13 -28.84
CA ILE A 640 21.69 -1.66 -28.68
C ILE A 640 22.93 -1.00 -28.03
N ILE A 641 23.88 -1.82 -27.53
CA ILE A 641 25.03 -1.35 -26.73
C ILE A 641 26.36 -1.36 -27.54
N ASN A 642 26.38 -2.05 -28.69
CA ASN A 642 27.47 -2.03 -29.69
C ASN A 642 27.07 -1.16 -30.89
#